data_AF-A0A0D9NRL9-F1
#
_entry.id   AF-A0A0D9NRL9-F1
#
_cell.length_a   1.000
_cell.length_b   1.000
_cell.length_c   1.000
_cell.angle_alpha   90.00
_cell.angle_beta   90.00
_cell.angle_gamma   90.00
#
_symmetry.space_group_name_H-M   'P 1'
#
loop_
_entity.id
_entity.type
_entity.pdbx_description
1 polymer ?
#
loop_
_entity_poly.entity_id
_entity_poly.type
_entity_poly.pdbx_seq_one_letter_code
_entity_poly.pdbx_strand_id
1 'polypeptide(L)'
;MAQRKQLSLYSETELESKAPVGFPSSCPTLDLSTTWDAADKNLFIYRPPCQAVSKIHQAGAPGTQLSEVVTVTWKPDGQFLAVGWSDGVVRLMGLETNKAAHHIPVCGGTANISHIGWATCNVASKSPGDLFIQSKDGILTNTTTSDDNLPPNLPQELTFLEVDTALPKISPLPTSSAGADDDATVFTLRTGIEFLFQPPKREEYEQVNVMIVGTDDGKLQLNIYDSFLIGTFPSPVSESLNTPPYMISHAAHPRLSTHALVFAHTQTEPEYLHLVPMDLPFISSSPINLCLLASKLTTLQKLLRYIKQTQLHMQVEWKNTRELPSRFLRSVQGDLEELPSGPRGIVPALYHTVVTGHAYGPVREWLIDSLAERGHKRWDKAVVSGLENLRSLVHENFLPALERCTIILSRLRGLALFYDDRDDIGYSVTQTSRLLDIIACLGLVGHKILSNVMDELEHFNAFSTWLRFQIDRQASSSTTADELTEKEATIDTSKVLTYIENYLTHSPLDVYFDQVSEEDWQADFDHIEDGVGILPILDAQLKKQESGQGSRKALQHVDFLVSYVTTCSSRIFKDIAEATKRSVRFGKAVKLSIGQPIALMDTLICHTSGNAGRIYTALASKSYSNKGKHPAVDMDNK
;
A
#
# COMPACT_ATOMS: atom_id res chain seq x y z
N MET A 1 30.40 7.16 -43.87
CA MET A 1 31.12 6.33 -42.88
C MET A 1 30.98 7.01 -41.54
N ALA A 2 30.28 6.40 -40.58
CA ALA A 2 30.19 6.94 -39.23
C ALA A 2 31.57 6.83 -38.55
N GLN A 3 32.05 7.91 -37.94
CA GLN A 3 33.27 7.89 -37.13
C GLN A 3 33.14 6.81 -36.05
N ARG A 4 34.15 5.95 -35.94
CA ARG A 4 34.21 4.88 -34.94
C ARG A 4 34.32 5.55 -33.57
N LYS A 5 33.23 5.62 -32.81
CA LYS A 5 33.27 6.09 -31.42
C LYS A 5 34.20 5.16 -30.64
N GLN A 6 35.30 5.70 -30.14
CA GLN A 6 36.24 4.97 -29.30
C GLN A 6 35.75 5.08 -27.85
N LEU A 7 35.39 3.95 -27.25
CA LEU A 7 34.97 3.90 -25.85
C LEU A 7 36.22 4.09 -24.97
N SER A 8 36.13 4.94 -23.95
CA SER A 8 37.16 5.12 -22.92
C SER A 8 36.77 4.39 -21.64
N LEU A 9 37.72 3.69 -21.01
CA LEU A 9 37.51 3.08 -19.70
C LEU A 9 37.24 4.17 -18.66
N TYR A 10 36.06 4.14 -18.03
CA TYR A 10 35.68 5.08 -16.97
C TYR A 10 36.08 4.57 -15.59
N SER A 11 35.78 3.31 -15.30
CA SER A 11 36.07 2.65 -14.02
C SER A 11 36.21 1.14 -14.20
N GLU A 12 36.94 0.50 -13.30
CA GLU A 12 37.09 -0.95 -13.21
C GLU A 12 36.74 -1.41 -11.79
N THR A 13 35.99 -2.51 -11.69
CA THR A 13 35.54 -3.09 -10.42
C THR A 13 35.79 -4.58 -10.45
N GLU A 14 36.56 -5.09 -9.49
CA GLU A 14 36.82 -6.52 -9.31
C GLU A 14 35.89 -7.08 -8.24
N LEU A 15 35.21 -8.19 -8.53
CA LEU A 15 34.31 -8.88 -7.60
C LEU A 15 35.05 -10.07 -6.97
N GLU A 16 34.91 -10.23 -5.65
CA GLU A 16 35.58 -11.32 -4.90
C GLU A 16 35.14 -12.71 -5.34
N SER A 17 33.93 -12.84 -5.88
CA SER A 17 33.38 -14.09 -6.40
C SER A 17 32.72 -13.87 -7.76
N LYS A 18 32.53 -14.98 -8.49
CA LYS A 18 31.85 -14.96 -9.80
C LYS A 18 30.41 -14.50 -9.62
N ALA A 19 30.05 -13.40 -10.30
CA ALA A 19 28.68 -12.90 -10.30
C ALA A 19 27.69 -13.96 -10.83
N PRO A 20 26.52 -14.14 -10.18
CA PRO A 20 25.45 -14.98 -10.70
C PRO A 20 24.93 -14.47 -12.05
N VAL A 21 24.20 -15.32 -12.77
CA VAL A 21 23.56 -14.94 -14.04
C VAL A 21 22.58 -13.78 -13.79
N GLY A 22 22.64 -12.76 -14.64
CA GLY A 22 21.84 -11.54 -14.49
C GLY A 22 22.47 -10.45 -13.62
N PHE A 23 23.67 -10.71 -13.05
CA PHE A 23 24.46 -9.73 -12.32
C PHE A 23 25.82 -9.48 -12.99
N PRO A 24 26.40 -8.27 -12.85
CA PRO A 24 25.79 -7.07 -12.28
C PRO A 24 24.63 -6.52 -13.13
N SER A 25 23.67 -5.87 -12.49
CA SER A 25 22.54 -5.21 -13.16
C SER A 25 22.62 -3.69 -12.98
N SER A 26 22.84 -2.95 -14.07
CA SER A 26 23.06 -1.51 -14.06
C SER A 26 21.75 -0.73 -14.12
N CYS A 27 21.69 0.38 -13.37
CA CYS A 27 20.56 1.30 -13.41
C CYS A 27 20.54 2.05 -14.76
N PRO A 28 19.37 2.18 -15.43
CA PRO A 28 19.28 2.83 -16.74
C PRO A 28 19.55 4.34 -16.72
N THR A 29 19.32 5.01 -15.58
CA THR A 29 19.34 6.48 -15.49
C THR A 29 20.43 7.04 -14.58
N LEU A 30 20.99 6.23 -13.68
CA LEU A 30 21.99 6.63 -12.70
C LEU A 30 23.22 5.72 -12.81
N ASP A 31 24.38 6.23 -12.41
CA ASP A 31 25.64 5.46 -12.32
C ASP A 31 25.63 4.51 -11.12
N LEU A 32 24.67 3.59 -11.10
CA LEU A 32 24.46 2.60 -10.05
C LEU A 32 24.42 1.21 -10.66
N SER A 33 24.94 0.25 -9.92
CA SER A 33 24.94 -1.16 -10.33
C SER A 33 24.61 -2.04 -9.13
N THR A 34 23.85 -3.09 -9.38
CA THR A 34 23.41 -4.04 -8.37
C THR A 34 24.17 -5.34 -8.52
N THR A 35 24.66 -5.89 -7.42
CA THR A 35 25.30 -7.20 -7.33
C THR A 35 24.71 -8.01 -6.18
N TRP A 36 24.75 -9.34 -6.32
CA TRP A 36 24.37 -10.28 -5.27
C TRP A 36 25.63 -10.89 -4.65
N ASP A 37 25.75 -10.75 -3.33
CA ASP A 37 26.74 -11.47 -2.55
C ASP A 37 26.08 -12.72 -1.95
N ALA A 38 26.46 -13.88 -2.50
CA ALA A 38 25.94 -15.17 -2.08
C ALA A 38 26.47 -15.62 -0.71
N ALA A 39 27.63 -15.13 -0.26
CA ALA A 39 28.23 -15.54 1.01
C ALA A 39 27.45 -14.98 2.20
N ASP A 40 27.20 -13.66 2.19
CA ASP A 40 26.46 -12.99 3.26
C ASP A 40 24.96 -12.83 2.94
N LYS A 41 24.48 -13.38 1.81
CA LYS A 41 23.10 -13.26 1.30
C LYS A 41 22.59 -11.82 1.28
N ASN A 42 23.40 -10.93 0.69
CA ASN A 42 23.13 -9.50 0.63
C ASN A 42 23.05 -9.01 -0.81
N LEU A 43 22.06 -8.16 -1.07
CA LEU A 43 21.98 -7.42 -2.32
C LEU A 43 22.64 -6.06 -2.11
N PHE A 44 23.66 -5.76 -2.92
CA PHE A 44 24.39 -4.50 -2.84
C PHE A 44 24.06 -3.64 -4.06
N ILE A 45 23.82 -2.35 -3.80
CA ILE A 45 23.76 -1.32 -4.83
C ILE A 45 25.00 -0.44 -4.61
N TYR A 46 25.85 -0.36 -5.63
CA TYR A 46 27.08 0.43 -5.59
C TYR A 46 27.12 1.46 -6.72
N ARG A 47 27.78 2.57 -6.46
CA ARG A 47 28.25 3.52 -7.46
C ARG A 47 29.69 3.13 -7.85
N PRO A 48 30.01 2.94 -9.14
CA PRO A 48 31.37 2.66 -9.56
C PRO A 48 32.36 3.73 -9.07
N PRO A 49 33.61 3.38 -8.71
CA PRO A 49 34.21 2.05 -8.89
C PRO A 49 33.93 1.04 -7.77
N CYS A 50 33.40 1.42 -6.60
CA CYS A 50 33.05 0.49 -5.50
C CYS A 50 32.38 1.19 -4.29
N GLN A 51 31.70 2.32 -4.48
CA GLN A 51 31.06 3.04 -3.37
C GLN A 51 29.70 2.40 -3.06
N ALA A 52 29.57 1.72 -1.93
CA ALA A 52 28.29 1.18 -1.49
C ALA A 52 27.27 2.30 -1.24
N VAL A 53 26.11 2.22 -1.89
CA VAL A 53 24.99 3.15 -1.76
C VAL A 53 23.90 2.55 -0.88
N SER A 54 23.58 1.28 -1.09
CA SER A 54 22.60 0.55 -0.30
C SER A 54 23.02 -0.91 -0.13
N LYS A 55 22.67 -1.47 1.04
CA LYS A 55 22.80 -2.89 1.37
C LYS A 55 21.43 -3.38 1.81
N ILE A 56 20.85 -4.26 1.02
CA ILE A 56 19.53 -4.84 1.27
C ILE A 56 19.75 -6.27 1.76
N HIS A 57 19.17 -6.56 2.93
CA HIS A 57 19.17 -7.88 3.55
C HIS A 57 17.74 -8.22 3.97
N GLN A 58 17.31 -9.45 3.72
CA GLN A 58 16.01 -9.92 4.16
C GLN A 58 16.15 -10.80 5.39
N ALA A 59 15.72 -10.31 6.55
CA ALA A 59 15.60 -11.13 7.75
C ALA A 59 14.43 -12.11 7.57
N GLY A 60 14.70 -13.41 7.62
CA GLY A 60 13.65 -14.44 7.64
C GLY A 60 12.92 -14.43 8.99
N ALA A 61 11.67 -14.90 9.01
CA ALA A 61 10.99 -15.15 10.28
C ALA A 61 11.76 -16.22 11.09
N PRO A 62 11.71 -16.18 12.44
CA PRO A 62 12.43 -17.13 13.28
C PRO A 62 12.08 -18.57 12.91
N GLY A 63 13.06 -19.36 12.46
CA GLY A 63 12.89 -20.77 12.08
C GLY A 63 12.66 -21.05 10.59
N THR A 64 12.57 -20.02 9.73
CA THR A 64 12.49 -20.17 8.26
C THR A 64 13.85 -19.95 7.59
N GLN A 65 14.10 -20.66 6.48
CA GLN A 65 15.30 -20.42 5.65
C GLN A 65 15.28 -18.99 5.08
N LEU A 66 16.45 -18.35 5.06
CA LEU A 66 16.63 -17.03 4.46
C LEU A 66 16.40 -17.12 2.94
N SER A 67 15.48 -16.30 2.45
CA SER A 67 15.18 -16.19 1.02
C SER A 67 16.40 -15.64 0.26
N GLU A 68 16.70 -16.24 -0.88
CA GLU A 68 17.76 -15.79 -1.80
C GLU A 68 17.18 -14.99 -2.96
N VAL A 69 17.99 -14.07 -3.50
CA VAL A 69 17.64 -13.31 -4.68
C VAL A 69 17.85 -14.17 -5.92
N VAL A 70 16.80 -14.31 -6.73
CA VAL A 70 16.82 -15.12 -7.95
C VAL A 70 17.08 -14.26 -9.18
N THR A 71 16.47 -13.08 -9.24
CA THR A 71 16.58 -12.17 -10.39
C THR A 71 16.32 -10.72 -9.97
N VAL A 72 16.89 -9.77 -10.70
CA VAL A 72 16.69 -8.34 -10.47
C VAL A 72 16.46 -7.61 -11.78
N THR A 73 15.64 -6.56 -11.75
CA THR A 73 15.43 -5.69 -12.91
C THR A 73 15.12 -4.27 -12.44
N TRP A 74 15.86 -3.31 -12.98
CA TRP A 74 15.58 -1.89 -12.75
C TRP A 74 14.33 -1.47 -13.52
N LYS A 75 13.49 -0.65 -12.88
CA LYS A 75 12.48 0.12 -13.60
C LYS A 75 13.20 1.04 -14.60
N PRO A 76 12.65 1.28 -15.81
CA PRO A 76 13.32 2.11 -16.82
C PRO A 76 13.65 3.55 -16.39
N ASP A 77 12.93 4.10 -15.41
CA ASP A 77 13.21 5.41 -14.81
C ASP A 77 14.34 5.39 -13.76
N GLY A 78 14.79 4.20 -13.34
CA GLY A 78 15.80 3.96 -12.32
C GLY A 78 15.40 4.25 -10.87
N GLN A 79 14.12 4.55 -10.61
CA GLN A 79 13.64 4.86 -9.26
C GLN A 79 13.41 3.61 -8.40
N PHE A 80 13.03 2.52 -9.04
CA PHE A 80 12.74 1.24 -8.39
C PHE A 80 13.63 0.12 -8.93
N LEU A 81 14.00 -0.78 -8.02
CA LEU A 81 14.58 -2.07 -8.34
C LEU A 81 13.58 -3.16 -7.97
N ALA A 82 13.11 -3.93 -8.97
CA ALA A 82 12.36 -5.15 -8.70
C ALA A 82 13.34 -6.27 -8.36
N VAL A 83 13.13 -6.90 -7.21
CA VAL A 83 13.92 -8.03 -6.72
C VAL A 83 13.01 -9.24 -6.60
N GLY A 84 13.26 -10.28 -7.40
CA GLY A 84 12.56 -11.56 -7.30
C GLY A 84 13.26 -12.47 -6.30
N TRP A 85 12.53 -12.86 -5.26
CA TRP A 85 13.04 -13.69 -4.19
C TRP A 85 12.58 -15.15 -4.33
N SER A 86 13.36 -16.08 -3.77
CA SER A 86 13.05 -17.51 -3.75
C SER A 86 11.77 -17.89 -2.96
N ASP A 87 11.19 -16.97 -2.20
CA ASP A 87 9.89 -17.14 -1.55
C ASP A 87 8.70 -16.91 -2.52
N GLY A 88 8.98 -16.67 -3.81
CA GLY A 88 7.94 -16.43 -4.81
C GLY A 88 7.34 -15.03 -4.74
N VAL A 89 8.02 -14.07 -4.09
CA VAL A 89 7.57 -12.68 -4.00
C VAL A 89 8.53 -11.76 -4.75
N VAL A 90 7.99 -10.90 -5.61
CA VAL A 90 8.72 -9.76 -6.16
C VAL A 90 8.58 -8.58 -5.22
N ARG A 91 9.70 -8.02 -4.76
CA ARG A 91 9.75 -6.85 -3.89
C ARG A 91 10.26 -5.65 -4.67
N LEU A 92 9.51 -4.55 -4.63
CA LEU A 92 9.94 -3.28 -5.22
C LEU A 92 10.72 -2.48 -4.18
N MET A 93 12.02 -2.31 -4.43
CA MET A 93 12.94 -1.60 -3.55
C MET A 93 13.17 -0.19 -4.10
N GLY A 94 12.97 0.82 -3.27
CA GLY A 94 13.38 2.19 -3.58
C GLY A 94 14.86 2.41 -3.24
N LEU A 95 15.50 3.37 -3.90
CA LEU A 95 16.90 3.73 -3.61
C LEU A 95 17.10 4.33 -2.20
N GLU A 96 16.05 4.95 -1.65
CA GLU A 96 16.12 5.72 -0.40
C GLU A 96 15.96 4.84 0.85
N THR A 97 15.35 3.66 0.72
CA THR A 97 15.02 2.79 1.86
C THR A 97 15.40 1.35 1.56
N ASN A 98 15.99 0.67 2.54
CA ASN A 98 16.33 -0.77 2.42
C ASN A 98 15.11 -1.69 2.64
N LYS A 99 13.89 -1.13 2.59
CA LYS A 99 12.62 -1.81 2.79
C LYS A 99 11.82 -1.81 1.50
N ALA A 100 11.01 -2.86 1.32
CA ALA A 100 10.18 -3.00 0.14
C ALA A 100 9.02 -2.00 0.20
N ALA A 101 8.87 -1.19 -0.84
CA ALA A 101 7.72 -0.31 -1.01
C ALA A 101 6.45 -1.10 -1.36
N HIS A 102 6.62 -2.20 -2.11
CA HIS A 102 5.54 -3.09 -2.53
C HIS A 102 5.99 -4.55 -2.54
N HIS A 103 5.05 -5.42 -2.17
CA HIS A 103 5.16 -6.88 -2.23
C HIS A 103 4.19 -7.40 -3.30
N ILE A 104 4.72 -8.12 -4.28
CA ILE A 104 3.94 -8.67 -5.40
C ILE A 104 4.08 -10.19 -5.33
N PRO A 105 3.12 -10.91 -4.72
CA PRO A 105 3.15 -12.37 -4.71
C PRO A 105 3.01 -12.89 -6.14
N VAL A 106 3.89 -13.83 -6.51
CA VAL A 106 3.94 -14.40 -7.86
C VAL A 106 3.20 -15.72 -7.90
N CYS A 107 2.21 -15.85 -8.77
CA CYS A 107 1.50 -17.09 -9.07
C CYS A 107 1.02 -17.89 -7.82
N GLY A 108 0.64 -17.21 -6.73
CA GLY A 108 0.17 -17.84 -5.50
C GLY A 108 1.26 -18.44 -4.60
N GLY A 109 2.54 -18.12 -4.84
CA GLY A 109 3.67 -18.50 -3.97
C GLY A 109 4.17 -19.94 -4.10
N THR A 110 3.65 -20.71 -5.07
CA THR A 110 4.00 -22.14 -5.23
C THR A 110 5.12 -22.40 -6.24
N ALA A 111 5.46 -21.42 -7.07
CA ALA A 111 6.42 -21.55 -8.17
C ALA A 111 7.57 -20.56 -8.01
N ASN A 112 8.77 -20.94 -8.45
CA ASN A 112 9.93 -20.07 -8.35
C ASN A 112 9.96 -19.07 -9.50
N ILE A 113 10.41 -17.86 -9.21
CA ILE A 113 10.58 -16.81 -10.22
C ILE A 113 11.75 -17.18 -11.13
N SER A 114 11.55 -17.20 -12.45
CA SER A 114 12.61 -17.50 -13.42
C SER A 114 13.25 -16.24 -14.01
N HIS A 115 12.43 -15.22 -14.31
CA HIS A 115 12.88 -13.98 -14.96
C HIS A 115 11.89 -12.85 -14.69
N ILE A 116 12.37 -11.62 -14.54
CA ILE A 116 11.56 -10.40 -14.48
C ILE A 116 11.91 -9.55 -15.71
N GLY A 117 10.90 -9.14 -16.46
CA GLY A 117 11.01 -8.14 -17.51
C GLY A 117 10.29 -6.87 -17.07
N TRP A 118 10.92 -5.70 -17.24
CA TRP A 118 10.29 -4.42 -16.93
C TRP A 118 10.56 -3.43 -18.06
N ALA A 119 9.49 -2.89 -18.65
CA ALA A 119 9.58 -1.91 -19.72
C ALA A 119 8.55 -0.80 -19.55
N THR A 120 8.79 0.30 -20.24
CA THR A 120 7.86 1.43 -20.34
C THR A 120 7.35 1.48 -21.77
N CYS A 121 6.03 1.61 -21.93
CA CYS A 121 5.35 1.78 -23.21
C CYS A 121 4.64 3.13 -23.22
N ASN A 122 4.84 3.91 -24.27
CA ASN A 122 4.15 5.17 -24.50
C ASN A 122 2.74 4.88 -24.99
N VAL A 123 1.76 5.50 -24.35
CA VAL A 123 0.39 5.52 -24.84
C VAL A 123 0.36 6.41 -26.08
N ALA A 124 -0.20 5.91 -27.18
CA ALA A 124 -0.27 6.66 -28.42
C ALA A 124 -1.16 7.89 -28.22
N SER A 125 -0.57 9.06 -27.97
CA SER A 125 -1.31 10.32 -28.08
C SER A 125 -1.59 10.54 -29.57
N LYS A 126 -2.87 10.61 -29.93
CA LYS A 126 -3.22 11.18 -31.23
C LYS A 126 -2.65 12.60 -31.23
N SER A 127 -1.77 12.89 -32.17
CA SER A 127 -1.14 14.21 -32.24
C SER A 127 -2.24 15.30 -32.30
N PRO A 128 -2.01 16.48 -31.71
CA PRO A 128 -3.02 17.55 -31.69
C PRO A 128 -3.52 17.96 -33.08
N GLY A 129 -2.74 17.69 -34.13
CA GLY A 129 -3.10 17.95 -35.52
C GLY A 129 -4.27 17.12 -36.06
N ASP A 130 -4.61 15.99 -35.45
CA ASP A 130 -5.74 15.14 -35.90
C ASP A 130 -7.08 15.52 -35.26
N LEU A 131 -7.08 16.32 -34.18
CA LEU A 131 -8.29 16.76 -33.49
C LEU A 131 -8.80 18.14 -33.98
N PHE A 132 -7.95 18.92 -34.66
CA PHE A 132 -8.39 20.12 -35.34
C PHE A 132 -8.91 19.77 -36.75
N ILE A 133 -10.24 19.80 -36.90
CA ILE A 133 -10.96 20.05 -38.16
C ILE A 133 -11.17 18.81 -39.07
N GLN A 134 -12.13 17.96 -38.69
CA GLN A 134 -13.20 17.55 -39.62
C GLN A 134 -14.30 18.64 -39.65
N SER A 135 -13.91 19.91 -39.86
CA SER A 135 -14.85 20.91 -40.35
C SER A 135 -14.55 21.08 -41.83
N LYS A 136 -15.53 20.79 -42.68
CA LYS A 136 -15.54 21.21 -44.07
C LYS A 136 -15.37 22.72 -44.10
N ASP A 137 -14.14 23.18 -44.29
CA ASP A 137 -13.78 24.31 -45.14
C ASP A 137 -12.26 24.47 -45.09
N GLY A 138 -11.64 24.32 -46.26
CA GLY A 138 -10.19 24.33 -46.39
C GLY A 138 -9.61 25.71 -46.15
N ILE A 139 -8.43 25.73 -45.52
CA ILE A 139 -7.26 26.52 -45.92
C ILE A 139 -6.05 25.84 -45.25
N LEU A 140 -5.16 25.30 -46.08
CA LEU A 140 -3.87 24.76 -45.69
C LEU A 140 -2.88 25.92 -45.45
N THR A 141 -2.24 25.95 -44.29
CA THR A 141 -0.93 26.61 -44.15
C THR A 141 0.02 25.68 -43.42
N ASN A 142 0.93 25.09 -44.19
CA ASN A 142 2.09 24.37 -43.69
C ASN A 142 3.03 25.36 -43.00
N THR A 143 3.15 25.28 -41.68
CA THR A 143 4.29 25.87 -40.95
C THR A 143 4.92 24.80 -40.08
N THR A 144 6.11 24.37 -40.50
CA THR A 144 7.08 23.66 -39.69
C THR A 144 7.55 24.60 -38.57
N THR A 145 6.97 24.46 -37.38
CA THR A 145 7.43 25.12 -36.16
C THR A 145 7.92 24.07 -35.18
N SER A 146 9.08 24.33 -34.58
CA SER A 146 9.70 23.57 -33.48
C SER A 146 8.69 23.22 -32.39
N ASP A 147 8.80 22.00 -31.84
CA ASP A 147 7.93 21.39 -30.82
C ASP A 147 7.65 22.27 -29.58
N ASP A 148 8.49 23.26 -29.28
CA ASP A 148 8.40 24.09 -28.06
C ASP A 148 7.26 25.13 -28.03
N ASN A 149 6.42 25.26 -29.08
CA ASN A 149 5.37 26.29 -29.15
C ASN A 149 3.96 25.76 -29.52
N LEU A 150 3.68 24.47 -29.29
CA LEU A 150 2.30 23.97 -29.39
C LEU A 150 1.47 24.53 -28.22
N PRO A 151 0.28 25.12 -28.46
CA PRO A 151 -0.59 25.55 -27.36
C PRO A 151 -0.93 24.36 -26.47
N PRO A 152 -0.92 24.51 -25.13
CA PRO A 152 -1.19 23.41 -24.22
C PRO A 152 -2.57 22.82 -24.53
N ASN A 153 -2.63 21.50 -24.64
CA ASN A 153 -3.88 20.76 -24.89
C ASN A 153 -4.79 20.93 -23.66
N LEU A 154 -5.62 21.98 -23.67
CA LEU A 154 -6.48 22.35 -22.54
C LEU A 154 -7.37 21.18 -22.05
N PRO A 155 -8.00 20.37 -22.93
CA PRO A 155 -8.67 19.14 -22.50
C PRO A 155 -7.78 18.18 -21.72
N GLN A 156 -6.54 17.93 -22.18
CA GLN A 156 -5.59 17.05 -21.49
C GLN A 156 -5.16 17.65 -20.15
N GLU A 157 -4.83 18.93 -20.09
CA GLU A 157 -4.48 19.66 -18.86
C GLU A 157 -5.61 19.59 -17.83
N LEU A 158 -6.86 19.81 -18.24
CA LEU A 158 -8.02 19.66 -17.35
C LEU A 158 -8.23 18.21 -16.89
N THR A 159 -7.95 17.25 -17.77
CA THR A 159 -8.10 15.81 -17.46
C THR A 159 -7.01 15.26 -16.56
N PHE A 160 -5.88 15.95 -16.41
CA PHE A 160 -4.81 15.60 -15.48
C PHE A 160 -4.62 16.64 -14.37
N LEU A 161 -5.52 17.61 -14.24
CA LEU A 161 -5.51 18.58 -13.15
C LEU A 161 -5.57 17.84 -11.82
N GLU A 162 -4.51 17.95 -11.03
CA GLU A 162 -4.37 17.28 -9.75
C GLU A 162 -4.67 18.23 -8.60
N VAL A 163 -5.82 17.98 -7.97
CA VAL A 163 -6.19 18.65 -6.70
C VAL A 163 -5.30 18.17 -5.56
N ASP A 164 -4.68 16.98 -5.69
CA ASP A 164 -3.85 16.35 -4.67
C ASP A 164 -2.64 17.21 -4.27
N THR A 165 -2.12 18.02 -5.19
CA THR A 165 -1.01 18.96 -4.93
C THR A 165 -1.39 20.14 -4.04
N ALA A 166 -2.68 20.47 -3.97
CA ALA A 166 -3.20 21.54 -3.12
C ALA A 166 -3.59 21.04 -1.71
N LEU A 167 -3.65 19.72 -1.50
CA LEU A 167 -3.98 19.12 -0.21
C LEU A 167 -2.74 19.08 0.71
N PRO A 168 -2.91 19.24 2.04
CA PRO A 168 -1.83 19.02 3.00
C PRO A 168 -1.23 17.62 2.83
N LYS A 169 0.11 17.50 2.86
CA LYS A 169 0.80 16.20 2.73
C LYS A 169 0.36 15.24 3.84
N ILE A 170 0.30 13.94 3.52
CA ILE A 170 0.04 12.90 4.52
C ILE A 170 1.17 12.89 5.54
N SER A 171 0.82 12.84 6.82
CA SER A 171 1.77 12.76 7.93
C SER A 171 2.30 11.33 8.11
N PRO A 172 3.56 11.15 8.56
CA PRO A 172 4.03 9.83 8.98
C PRO A 172 3.26 9.35 10.22
N LEU A 173 3.14 8.03 10.35
CA LEU A 173 2.53 7.38 11.52
C LEU A 173 3.51 7.30 12.70
N PRO A 174 3.01 7.26 13.95
CA PRO A 174 3.87 7.22 15.13
C PRO A 174 4.58 5.87 15.27
N THR A 175 5.88 5.89 15.57
CA THR A 175 6.66 4.65 15.74
C THR A 175 6.28 3.84 16.98
N SER A 176 5.70 4.48 18.01
CA SER A 176 5.37 3.84 19.30
C SER A 176 4.32 2.74 19.21
N SER A 177 3.37 2.87 18.28
CA SER A 177 2.28 1.91 18.03
C SER A 177 2.48 1.10 16.75
N ALA A 178 3.68 1.17 16.15
CA ALA A 178 4.00 0.45 14.93
C ALA A 178 4.05 -1.06 15.16
N GLY A 179 3.36 -1.80 14.29
CA GLY A 179 3.47 -3.25 14.22
C GLY A 179 4.81 -3.71 13.63
N ALA A 180 5.03 -5.03 13.61
CA ALA A 180 6.23 -5.63 13.01
C ALA A 180 6.16 -5.73 11.46
N ASP A 181 5.05 -5.30 10.86
CA ASP A 181 4.83 -5.39 9.42
C ASP A 181 5.68 -4.38 8.64
N ASP A 182 6.06 -4.72 7.41
CA ASP A 182 6.88 -3.83 6.57
C ASP A 182 6.13 -2.52 6.25
N ASP A 183 4.80 -2.57 6.08
CA ASP A 183 3.95 -1.37 5.89
C ASP A 183 4.04 -0.42 7.09
N ALA A 184 4.11 -0.96 8.31
CA ALA A 184 4.30 -0.15 9.52
C ALA A 184 5.63 0.61 9.46
N THR A 185 6.69 0.00 8.93
CA THR A 185 7.99 0.67 8.78
C THR A 185 7.99 1.73 7.69
N VAL A 186 7.32 1.48 6.57
CA VAL A 186 7.27 2.44 5.45
C VAL A 186 6.46 3.68 5.81
N PHE A 187 5.31 3.51 6.48
CA PHE A 187 4.43 4.65 6.79
C PHE A 187 4.83 5.44 8.04
N THR A 188 5.74 4.91 8.87
CA THR A 188 6.32 5.65 10.01
C THR A 188 7.48 6.56 9.59
N LEU A 189 8.11 6.29 8.45
CA LEU A 189 9.21 7.09 7.91
C LEU A 189 8.70 8.20 6.99
N ARG A 190 9.13 9.43 7.25
CA ARG A 190 8.80 10.57 6.38
C ARG A 190 9.28 10.38 4.94
N THR A 191 10.49 9.84 4.77
CA THR A 191 11.04 9.51 3.44
C THR A 191 10.20 8.44 2.75
N GLY A 192 9.73 7.43 3.49
CA GLY A 192 8.83 6.39 2.96
C GLY A 192 7.49 6.97 2.48
N ILE A 193 6.88 7.86 3.24
CA ILE A 193 5.65 8.57 2.85
C ILE A 193 5.89 9.46 1.62
N GLU A 194 6.95 10.26 1.64
CA GLU A 194 7.28 11.15 0.53
C GLU A 194 7.60 10.37 -0.75
N PHE A 195 8.20 9.18 -0.63
CA PHE A 195 8.47 8.28 -1.75
C PHE A 195 7.22 7.59 -2.29
N LEU A 196 6.30 7.14 -1.43
CA LEU A 196 5.07 6.46 -1.87
C LEU A 196 4.05 7.43 -2.46
N PHE A 197 3.92 8.64 -1.91
CA PHE A 197 2.91 9.63 -2.32
C PHE A 197 3.52 10.78 -3.12
N GLN A 198 4.46 10.47 -4.03
CA GLN A 198 4.98 11.45 -4.98
C GLN A 198 3.88 11.84 -5.99
N PRO A 199 3.72 13.15 -6.27
CA PRO A 199 2.85 13.56 -7.36
C PRO A 199 3.45 13.04 -8.68
N PRO A 200 2.64 12.37 -9.53
CA PRO A 200 3.11 11.88 -10.81
C PRO A 200 3.61 13.04 -11.69
N LYS A 201 4.70 12.80 -12.40
CA LYS A 201 5.24 13.78 -13.36
C LYS A 201 4.41 13.81 -14.63
N ARG A 202 4.50 14.90 -15.40
CA ARG A 202 3.73 15.06 -16.65
C ARG A 202 3.99 13.91 -17.63
N GLU A 203 5.23 13.46 -17.72
CA GLU A 203 5.65 12.40 -18.64
C GLU A 203 5.05 11.03 -18.27
N GLU A 204 4.74 10.81 -16.98
CA GLU A 204 4.16 9.55 -16.49
C GLU A 204 2.70 9.38 -16.92
N TYR A 205 2.00 10.47 -17.28
CA TYR A 205 0.63 10.40 -17.80
C TYR A 205 0.55 9.87 -19.24
N GLU A 206 1.67 9.78 -19.94
CA GLU A 206 1.74 9.28 -21.32
C GLU A 206 2.45 7.93 -21.40
N GLN A 207 2.78 7.34 -20.25
CA GLN A 207 3.60 6.13 -20.16
C GLN A 207 2.92 5.07 -19.27
N VAL A 208 3.00 3.82 -19.72
CA VAL A 208 2.56 2.63 -18.99
C VAL A 208 3.81 1.82 -18.69
N ASN A 209 4.09 1.63 -17.40
CA ASN A 209 5.13 0.67 -17.00
C ASN A 209 4.52 -0.73 -16.98
N VAL A 210 5.16 -1.67 -17.65
CA VAL A 210 4.73 -3.06 -17.79
C VAL A 210 5.80 -3.97 -17.20
N MET A 211 5.39 -4.80 -16.26
CA MET A 211 6.24 -5.81 -15.64
C MET A 211 5.70 -7.20 -15.94
N ILE A 212 6.57 -8.06 -16.46
CA ILE A 212 6.26 -9.45 -16.80
C ILE A 212 7.17 -10.34 -15.95
N VAL A 213 6.56 -11.18 -15.12
CA VAL A 213 7.29 -12.13 -14.27
C VAL A 213 7.04 -13.53 -14.80
N GLY A 214 8.10 -14.25 -15.14
CA GLY A 214 8.04 -15.65 -15.52
C GLY A 214 8.36 -16.55 -14.33
N THR A 215 7.78 -17.75 -14.32
CA THR A 215 8.05 -18.78 -13.32
C THR A 215 8.66 -20.03 -13.95
N ASP A 216 9.32 -20.83 -13.14
CA ASP A 216 9.94 -22.11 -13.53
C ASP A 216 8.93 -23.16 -14.02
N ASP A 217 7.68 -23.09 -13.57
CA ASP A 217 6.54 -23.87 -14.08
C ASP A 217 5.96 -23.34 -15.42
N GLY A 218 6.60 -22.34 -16.03
CA GLY A 218 6.27 -21.79 -17.34
C GLY A 218 5.11 -20.79 -17.35
N LYS A 219 4.53 -20.44 -16.20
CA LYS A 219 3.51 -19.40 -16.12
C LYS A 219 4.11 -18.01 -16.25
N LEU A 220 3.25 -17.06 -16.61
CA LEU A 220 3.58 -15.64 -16.69
C LEU A 220 2.62 -14.85 -15.82
N GLN A 221 3.13 -13.84 -15.12
CA GLN A 221 2.34 -12.85 -14.41
C GLN A 221 2.59 -11.47 -15.01
N LEU A 222 1.51 -10.81 -15.44
CA LEU A 222 1.55 -9.46 -15.99
C LEU A 222 1.08 -8.47 -14.94
N ASN A 223 1.92 -7.49 -14.64
CA ASN A 223 1.55 -6.33 -13.84
C ASN A 223 1.77 -5.05 -14.66
N ILE A 224 0.96 -4.02 -14.41
CA ILE A 224 1.12 -2.68 -14.96
C ILE A 224 1.26 -1.65 -13.83
N TYR A 225 1.83 -0.49 -14.11
CA TYR A 225 2.00 0.62 -13.15
C TYR A 225 2.61 0.15 -11.83
N ASP A 226 3.75 -0.53 -11.98
CA ASP A 226 4.64 -1.04 -10.93
C ASP A 226 4.08 -2.23 -10.14
N SER A 227 2.82 -2.24 -9.69
CA SER A 227 2.28 -3.35 -8.87
C SER A 227 0.85 -3.81 -9.20
N PHE A 228 0.17 -3.21 -10.16
CA PHE A 228 -1.22 -3.56 -10.46
C PHE A 228 -1.29 -4.84 -11.30
N LEU A 229 -1.74 -5.93 -10.69
CA LEU A 229 -1.84 -7.25 -11.33
C LEU A 229 -2.95 -7.27 -12.38
N ILE A 230 -2.59 -7.52 -13.64
CA ILE A 230 -3.54 -7.83 -14.72
C ILE A 230 -3.96 -9.29 -14.67
N GLY A 231 -2.99 -10.17 -14.42
CA GLY A 231 -3.28 -11.57 -14.13
C GLY A 231 -2.17 -12.52 -14.54
N THR A 232 -2.43 -13.80 -14.26
CA THR A 232 -1.54 -14.91 -14.59
C THR A 232 -2.01 -15.62 -15.86
N PHE A 233 -1.05 -16.00 -16.70
CA PHE A 233 -1.23 -16.72 -17.95
C PHE A 233 -0.45 -18.03 -17.93
N PRO A 234 -0.99 -19.12 -18.50
CA PRO A 234 -0.23 -20.35 -18.70
C PRO A 234 0.88 -20.12 -19.74
N SER A 235 1.81 -21.08 -19.85
CA SER A 235 2.86 -21.01 -20.87
C SER A 235 2.23 -20.89 -22.27
N PRO A 236 2.60 -19.87 -23.06
CA PRO A 236 2.11 -19.73 -24.43
C PRO A 236 2.75 -20.72 -25.40
N VAL A 237 3.75 -21.49 -24.94
CA VAL A 237 4.42 -22.53 -25.70
C VAL A 237 3.82 -23.88 -25.32
N SER A 238 3.16 -24.54 -26.27
CA SER A 238 2.60 -25.87 -26.06
C SER A 238 3.57 -26.93 -26.59
N GLU A 239 4.28 -27.61 -25.69
CA GLU A 239 5.07 -28.81 -25.99
C GLU A 239 4.74 -29.93 -24.98
N SER A 240 4.77 -31.18 -25.44
CA SER A 240 4.34 -32.38 -24.69
C SER A 240 5.40 -32.97 -23.76
N LEU A 241 6.41 -32.18 -23.38
CA LEU A 241 7.50 -32.60 -22.49
C LEU A 241 7.08 -32.50 -21.02
N ASN A 242 7.67 -33.33 -20.16
CA ASN A 242 7.33 -33.41 -18.72
C ASN A 242 7.58 -32.10 -17.94
N THR A 243 8.39 -31.19 -18.50
CA THR A 243 8.71 -29.88 -17.93
C THR A 243 8.39 -28.80 -18.97
N PRO A 244 7.50 -27.84 -18.70
CA PRO A 244 7.21 -26.76 -19.64
C PRO A 244 8.41 -25.81 -19.77
N PRO A 245 8.63 -25.20 -20.95
CA PRO A 245 9.65 -24.17 -21.08
C PRO A 245 9.24 -22.91 -20.31
N TYR A 246 10.21 -22.25 -19.70
CA TYR A 246 10.03 -21.05 -18.89
C TYR A 246 10.70 -19.83 -19.52
N MET A 247 10.26 -18.64 -19.11
CA MET A 247 10.78 -17.38 -19.66
C MET A 247 12.20 -17.14 -19.15
N ILE A 248 13.12 -16.90 -20.08
CA ILE A 248 14.54 -16.62 -19.80
C ILE A 248 14.98 -15.22 -20.24
N SER A 249 14.18 -14.54 -21.07
CA SER A 249 14.46 -13.18 -21.53
C SER A 249 13.19 -12.45 -21.96
N HIS A 250 13.22 -11.12 -21.79
CA HIS A 250 12.17 -10.19 -22.19
C HIS A 250 12.82 -8.99 -22.90
N ALA A 251 12.21 -8.56 -23.99
CA ALA A 251 12.54 -7.30 -24.66
C ALA A 251 11.27 -6.53 -25.01
N ALA A 252 11.38 -5.20 -25.07
CA ALA A 252 10.30 -4.30 -25.43
C ALA A 252 10.87 -3.03 -26.07
N HIS A 253 9.99 -2.23 -26.69
CA HIS A 253 10.34 -0.93 -27.23
C HIS A 253 9.29 0.11 -26.80
N PRO A 254 9.67 1.32 -26.33
CA PRO A 254 8.71 2.28 -25.77
C PRO A 254 7.58 2.69 -26.69
N ARG A 255 7.77 2.69 -28.01
CA ARG A 255 6.71 3.06 -28.98
C ARG A 255 5.79 1.92 -29.40
N LEU A 256 5.95 0.72 -28.87
CA LEU A 256 5.20 -0.46 -29.29
C LEU A 256 4.48 -1.08 -28.08
N SER A 257 3.25 -1.55 -28.30
CA SER A 257 2.49 -2.33 -27.30
C SER A 257 2.92 -3.80 -27.24
N THR A 258 3.79 -4.23 -28.15
CA THR A 258 4.22 -5.62 -28.27
C THR A 258 5.56 -5.86 -27.58
N HIS A 259 5.59 -6.92 -26.77
CA HIS A 259 6.74 -7.42 -26.03
C HIS A 259 7.24 -8.71 -26.69
N ALA A 260 8.55 -8.94 -26.65
CA ALA A 260 9.19 -10.15 -27.14
C ALA A 260 9.62 -11.00 -25.94
N LEU A 261 9.05 -12.20 -25.84
CA LEU A 261 9.33 -13.15 -24.76
C LEU A 261 10.13 -14.32 -25.31
N VAL A 262 11.19 -14.72 -24.63
CA VAL A 262 12.01 -15.88 -25.02
C VAL A 262 11.88 -16.97 -23.97
N PHE A 263 11.51 -18.16 -24.41
CA PHE A 263 11.34 -19.34 -23.57
C PHE A 263 12.37 -20.43 -23.88
N ALA A 264 12.80 -21.15 -22.85
CA ALA A 264 13.68 -22.30 -22.94
C ALA A 264 13.40 -23.31 -21.82
N HIS A 265 13.83 -24.56 -22.00
CA HIS A 265 13.78 -25.59 -20.95
C HIS A 265 14.94 -25.49 -19.95
N THR A 266 16.04 -24.86 -20.37
CA THR A 266 17.21 -24.61 -19.54
C THR A 266 17.73 -23.20 -19.82
N GLN A 267 18.19 -22.52 -18.79
CA GLN A 267 18.83 -21.21 -18.95
C GLN A 267 20.27 -21.35 -19.48
N THR A 268 20.93 -22.46 -19.17
CA THR A 268 22.29 -22.76 -19.61
C THR A 268 22.26 -23.64 -20.86
N GLU A 269 22.89 -23.16 -21.92
CA GLU A 269 23.13 -23.89 -23.18
C GLU A 269 21.90 -24.62 -23.78
N PRO A 270 20.74 -23.95 -23.95
CA PRO A 270 19.57 -24.59 -24.55
C PRO A 270 19.83 -24.98 -26.01
N GLU A 271 19.26 -26.11 -26.44
CA GLU A 271 19.36 -26.59 -27.83
C GLU A 271 18.54 -25.74 -28.83
N TYR A 272 17.43 -25.19 -28.35
CA TYR A 272 16.54 -24.31 -29.09
C TYR A 272 15.81 -23.37 -28.14
N LEU A 273 15.32 -22.27 -28.69
CA LEU A 273 14.56 -21.24 -27.99
C LEU A 273 13.19 -21.08 -28.66
N HIS A 274 12.20 -20.59 -27.91
CA HIS A 274 10.94 -20.14 -28.47
C HIS A 274 10.80 -18.64 -28.29
N LEU A 275 10.69 -17.92 -29.40
CA LEU A 275 10.34 -16.50 -29.41
C LEU A 275 8.82 -16.37 -29.52
N VAL A 276 8.21 -15.69 -28.56
CA VAL A 276 6.76 -15.46 -28.50
C VAL A 276 6.51 -13.94 -28.39
N PRO A 277 5.88 -13.32 -29.40
CA PRO A 277 5.41 -11.94 -29.26
C PRO A 277 4.15 -11.90 -28.38
N MET A 278 4.14 -11.05 -27.36
CA MET A 278 3.00 -10.76 -26.50
C MET A 278 2.53 -9.34 -26.78
N ASP A 279 1.35 -9.17 -27.36
CA ASP A 279 0.78 -7.86 -27.64
C ASP A 279 -0.18 -7.42 -26.54
N LEU A 280 -0.13 -6.14 -26.20
CA LEU A 280 -0.96 -5.48 -25.20
C LEU A 280 -1.84 -4.40 -25.86
N PRO A 281 -2.85 -4.79 -26.67
CA PRO A 281 -3.70 -3.85 -27.41
C PRO A 281 -4.27 -2.72 -26.56
N PHE A 282 -4.64 -2.99 -25.30
CA PHE A 282 -5.19 -1.98 -24.39
C PHE A 282 -4.26 -0.77 -24.16
N ILE A 283 -2.95 -0.87 -24.44
CA ILE A 283 -2.03 0.28 -24.37
C ILE A 283 -2.20 1.20 -25.58
N SER A 284 -2.40 0.63 -26.77
CA SER A 284 -2.48 1.38 -28.04
C SER A 284 -3.91 1.73 -28.45
N SER A 285 -4.88 0.91 -28.05
CA SER A 285 -6.29 1.07 -28.41
C SER A 285 -7.11 1.83 -27.38
N SER A 286 -6.59 2.08 -26.18
CA SER A 286 -7.41 2.64 -25.10
C SER A 286 -7.85 4.08 -25.41
N PRO A 287 -9.16 4.32 -25.54
CA PRO A 287 -9.74 5.66 -25.59
C PRO A 287 -9.91 6.26 -24.18
N ILE A 288 -9.79 5.44 -23.14
CA ILE A 288 -9.71 5.83 -21.74
C ILE A 288 -8.29 6.27 -21.45
N ASN A 289 -8.13 7.31 -20.64
CA ASN A 289 -6.83 7.64 -20.04
C ASN A 289 -6.44 6.51 -19.07
N LEU A 290 -5.91 5.40 -19.61
CA LEU A 290 -5.40 4.25 -18.85
C LEU A 290 -4.41 4.72 -17.77
N CYS A 291 -3.59 5.72 -18.11
CA CYS A 291 -2.68 6.38 -17.18
C CYS A 291 -3.40 7.11 -16.05
N LEU A 292 -4.53 7.78 -16.33
CA LEU A 292 -5.34 8.40 -15.27
C LEU A 292 -5.97 7.34 -14.38
N LEU A 293 -6.59 6.32 -14.98
CA LEU A 293 -7.20 5.22 -14.25
C LEU A 293 -6.18 4.57 -13.32
N ALA A 294 -5.05 4.15 -13.87
CA ALA A 294 -4.03 3.48 -13.09
C ALA A 294 -3.38 4.37 -12.04
N SER A 295 -3.05 5.64 -12.35
CA SER A 295 -2.54 6.59 -11.35
C SER A 295 -3.48 6.70 -10.16
N LYS A 296 -4.79 6.82 -10.41
CA LYS A 296 -5.79 6.95 -9.36
C LYS A 296 -6.04 5.63 -8.62
N LEU A 297 -6.02 4.47 -9.30
CA LEU A 297 -6.10 3.16 -8.63
C LEU A 297 -4.88 2.86 -7.76
N THR A 298 -3.66 3.11 -8.25
CA THR A 298 -2.42 2.93 -7.49
C THR A 298 -2.39 3.85 -6.27
N THR A 299 -2.82 5.10 -6.43
CA THR A 299 -2.92 6.04 -5.29
C THR A 299 -3.97 5.56 -4.29
N LEU A 300 -5.13 5.08 -4.75
CA LEU A 300 -6.15 4.49 -3.88
C LEU A 300 -5.63 3.27 -3.11
N GLN A 301 -4.90 2.37 -3.76
CA GLN A 301 -4.27 1.21 -3.11
C GLN A 301 -3.30 1.62 -1.99
N LYS A 302 -2.45 2.63 -2.26
CA LYS A 302 -1.53 3.18 -1.26
C LYS A 302 -2.27 3.81 -0.07
N LEU A 303 -3.35 4.56 -0.33
CA LEU A 303 -4.19 5.15 0.71
C LEU A 303 -4.93 4.10 1.55
N LEU A 304 -5.45 3.04 0.93
CA LEU A 304 -6.11 1.95 1.66
C LEU A 304 -5.15 1.22 2.60
N ARG A 305 -3.90 0.97 2.16
CA ARG A 305 -2.82 0.45 3.02
C ARG A 305 -2.54 1.39 4.19
N TYR A 306 -2.42 2.68 3.90
CA TYR A 306 -2.19 3.70 4.93
C TYR A 306 -3.34 3.75 5.95
N ILE A 307 -4.61 3.76 5.49
CA ILE A 307 -5.81 3.73 6.36
C ILE A 307 -5.83 2.48 7.23
N LYS A 308 -5.49 1.30 6.66
CA LYS A 308 -5.40 0.06 7.44
C LYS A 308 -4.35 0.17 8.53
N GLN A 309 -3.18 0.73 8.22
CA GLN A 309 -2.15 0.95 9.22
C GLN A 309 -2.62 1.95 10.28
N THR A 310 -3.21 3.09 9.90
CA THR A 310 -3.76 4.05 10.87
C THR A 310 -4.79 3.40 11.81
N GLN A 311 -5.69 2.57 11.29
CA GLN A 311 -6.67 1.83 12.08
C GLN A 311 -6.00 0.91 13.12
N LEU A 312 -4.94 0.20 12.74
CA LEU A 312 -4.18 -0.65 13.67
C LEU A 312 -3.52 0.16 14.78
N HIS A 313 -2.92 1.31 14.45
CA HIS A 313 -2.34 2.22 15.45
C HIS A 313 -3.40 2.77 16.40
N MET A 314 -4.57 3.17 15.89
CA MET A 314 -5.69 3.64 16.71
C MET A 314 -6.12 2.57 17.73
N GLN A 315 -6.17 1.31 17.31
CA GLN A 315 -6.54 0.20 18.20
C GLN A 315 -5.47 -0.06 19.28
N VAL A 316 -4.19 0.05 18.95
CA VAL A 316 -3.10 -0.09 19.93
C VAL A 316 -3.11 1.05 20.95
N GLU A 317 -3.23 2.31 20.51
CA GLU A 317 -3.28 3.45 21.44
C GLU A 317 -4.52 3.38 22.34
N TRP A 318 -5.69 3.01 21.81
CA TRP A 318 -6.88 2.77 22.63
C TRP A 318 -6.65 1.67 23.68
N LYS A 319 -6.08 0.51 23.32
CA LYS A 319 -5.75 -0.55 24.30
C LYS A 319 -4.81 -0.05 25.39
N ASN A 320 -3.79 0.72 25.02
CA ASN A 320 -2.83 1.30 25.97
C ASN A 320 -3.52 2.20 27.02
N THR A 321 -4.60 2.90 26.66
CA THR A 321 -5.39 3.70 27.62
C THR A 321 -6.15 2.86 28.65
N ARG A 322 -6.43 1.57 28.38
CA ARG A 322 -7.27 0.72 29.24
C ARG A 322 -6.50 -0.32 30.04
N GLU A 323 -5.46 -0.89 29.46
CA GLU A 323 -4.76 -2.03 30.07
C GLU A 323 -4.18 -1.73 31.46
N LEU A 324 -3.52 -0.58 31.62
CA LEU A 324 -2.95 -0.20 32.92
C LEU A 324 -4.03 0.21 33.94
N PRO A 325 -4.98 1.11 33.62
CA PRO A 325 -6.07 1.46 34.53
C PRO A 325 -6.89 0.25 34.99
N SER A 326 -7.24 -0.65 34.07
CA SER A 326 -8.03 -1.85 34.41
C SER A 326 -7.32 -2.76 35.42
N ARG A 327 -5.98 -2.83 35.42
CA ARG A 327 -5.20 -3.57 36.42
C ARG A 327 -5.28 -2.90 37.80
N PHE A 328 -5.21 -1.58 37.87
CA PHE A 328 -5.37 -0.83 39.13
C PHE A 328 -6.78 -0.94 39.69
N LEU A 329 -7.80 -0.94 38.84
CA LEU A 329 -9.19 -1.11 39.29
C LEU A 329 -9.46 -2.55 39.78
N ARG A 330 -8.91 -3.55 39.08
CA ARG A 330 -9.07 -4.96 39.47
C ARG A 330 -8.39 -5.28 40.81
N SER A 331 -7.32 -4.58 41.17
CA SER A 331 -6.61 -4.84 42.43
C SER A 331 -7.42 -4.51 43.69
N VAL A 332 -8.37 -3.57 43.61
CA VAL A 332 -9.23 -3.16 44.74
C VAL A 332 -10.63 -3.78 44.68
N GLN A 333 -11.04 -4.27 43.51
CA GLN A 333 -12.38 -4.82 43.30
C GLN A 333 -12.67 -6.03 44.22
N GLY A 334 -11.69 -6.92 44.43
CA GLY A 334 -11.86 -8.08 45.33
C GLY A 334 -12.13 -7.66 46.78
N ASP A 335 -11.33 -6.73 47.31
CA ASP A 335 -11.48 -6.23 48.68
C ASP A 335 -12.81 -5.50 48.90
N LEU A 336 -13.33 -4.84 47.87
CA LEU A 336 -14.65 -4.18 47.91
C LEU A 336 -15.81 -5.18 47.92
N GLU A 337 -15.66 -6.32 47.26
CA GLU A 337 -16.69 -7.38 47.22
C GLU A 337 -16.83 -8.10 48.57
N GLU A 338 -15.75 -8.19 49.34
CA GLU A 338 -15.71 -8.83 50.66
C GLU A 338 -16.25 -7.96 51.81
N LEU A 339 -16.55 -6.68 51.56
CA LEU A 339 -17.06 -5.77 52.58
C LEU A 339 -18.43 -6.22 53.15
N PRO A 340 -18.61 -6.26 54.48
CA PRO A 340 -19.86 -6.70 55.10
C PRO A 340 -21.03 -5.71 54.87
N SER A 341 -20.73 -4.43 54.68
CA SER A 341 -21.71 -3.37 54.37
C SER A 341 -21.04 -2.23 53.62
N GLY A 342 -21.67 -1.72 52.56
CA GLY A 342 -21.14 -0.60 51.76
C GLY A 342 -21.13 -0.90 50.25
N PRO A 343 -20.42 -0.09 49.46
CA PRO A 343 -20.32 -0.27 48.02
C PRO A 343 -19.48 -1.50 47.67
N ARG A 344 -20.03 -2.40 46.84
CA ARG A 344 -19.35 -3.62 46.36
C ARG A 344 -18.59 -3.45 45.05
N GLY A 345 -18.48 -2.22 44.56
CA GLY A 345 -17.81 -1.91 43.31
C GLY A 345 -17.09 -0.58 43.38
N ILE A 346 -16.03 -0.44 42.57
CA ILE A 346 -15.17 0.74 42.58
C ILE A 346 -15.91 2.02 42.19
N VAL A 347 -16.86 1.94 41.24
CA VAL A 347 -17.65 3.10 40.79
C VAL A 347 -18.49 3.69 41.95
N PRO A 348 -19.38 2.95 42.63
CA PRO A 348 -20.08 3.45 43.81
C PRO A 348 -19.17 3.90 44.96
N ALA A 349 -18.01 3.26 45.13
CA ALA A 349 -17.09 3.58 46.21
C ALA A 349 -16.38 4.94 45.99
N LEU A 350 -15.90 5.19 44.76
CA LEU A 350 -15.33 6.49 44.39
C LEU A 350 -16.41 7.58 44.33
N TYR A 351 -17.60 7.27 43.81
CA TYR A 351 -18.74 8.19 43.81
C TYR A 351 -19.08 8.65 45.23
N HIS A 352 -19.17 7.71 46.18
CA HIS A 352 -19.36 8.04 47.60
C HIS A 352 -18.25 8.96 48.11
N THR A 353 -16.99 8.65 47.80
CA THR A 353 -15.82 9.43 48.22
C THR A 353 -15.89 10.88 47.73
N VAL A 354 -16.34 11.10 46.49
CA VAL A 354 -16.52 12.44 45.93
C VAL A 354 -17.59 13.22 46.69
N VAL A 355 -18.73 12.60 46.98
CA VAL A 355 -19.90 13.29 47.56
C VAL A 355 -19.76 13.52 49.06
N THR A 356 -19.20 12.57 49.79
CA THR A 356 -19.14 12.61 51.26
C THR A 356 -17.78 12.99 51.82
N GLY A 357 -16.74 12.96 50.98
CA GLY A 357 -15.35 13.08 51.40
C GLY A 357 -14.84 11.85 52.16
N HIS A 358 -15.67 10.83 52.42
CA HIS A 358 -15.28 9.61 53.13
C HIS A 358 -14.83 8.52 52.15
N ALA A 359 -13.62 8.00 52.34
CA ALA A 359 -13.14 6.81 51.63
C ALA A 359 -13.27 5.56 52.52
N TYR A 360 -13.90 4.51 52.00
CA TYR A 360 -13.95 3.21 52.66
C TYR A 360 -12.56 2.61 52.82
N GLY A 361 -12.37 1.75 53.85
CA GLY A 361 -11.08 1.13 54.19
C GLY A 361 -10.29 0.61 52.98
N PRO A 362 -10.86 -0.28 52.14
CA PRO A 362 -10.18 -0.80 50.95
C PRO A 362 -9.77 0.28 49.94
N VAL A 363 -10.63 1.29 49.71
CA VAL A 363 -10.31 2.41 48.80
C VAL A 363 -9.18 3.27 49.38
N ARG A 364 -9.18 3.51 50.69
CA ARG A 364 -8.14 4.29 51.36
C ARG A 364 -6.78 3.58 51.30
N GLU A 365 -6.74 2.28 51.61
CA GLU A 365 -5.53 1.45 51.50
C GLU A 365 -5.04 1.40 50.05
N TRP A 366 -5.96 1.24 49.10
CA TRP A 366 -5.64 1.28 47.68
C TRP A 366 -5.03 2.63 47.25
N LEU A 367 -5.59 3.76 47.69
CA LEU A 367 -5.07 5.10 47.36
C LEU A 367 -3.66 5.33 47.91
N ILE A 368 -3.39 4.88 49.15
CA ILE A 368 -2.11 5.15 49.84
C ILE A 368 -1.03 4.13 49.42
N ASP A 369 -1.35 2.84 49.42
CA ASP A 369 -0.35 1.77 49.35
C ASP A 369 -0.21 1.17 47.94
N SER A 370 -1.32 1.01 47.21
CA SER A 370 -1.32 0.33 45.91
C SER A 370 -1.14 1.30 44.74
N LEU A 371 -1.98 2.33 44.67
CA LEU A 371 -1.91 3.35 43.63
C LEU A 371 -0.77 4.32 43.96
N ALA A 372 -0.84 4.99 45.10
CA ALA A 372 0.11 6.01 45.53
C ALA A 372 0.41 7.09 44.46
N GLU A 373 1.32 8.02 44.75
CA GLU A 373 1.70 9.05 43.78
C GLU A 373 2.32 8.45 42.51
N ARG A 374 3.09 7.37 42.64
CA ARG A 374 3.80 6.74 41.52
C ARG A 374 2.87 6.01 40.56
N GLY A 375 1.87 5.28 41.07
CA GLY A 375 0.88 4.60 40.25
C GLY A 375 -0.05 5.60 39.58
N HIS A 376 -0.48 6.66 40.29
CA HIS A 376 -1.22 7.78 39.72
C HIS A 376 -0.49 8.41 38.54
N LYS A 377 0.79 8.81 38.69
CA LYS A 377 1.58 9.39 37.58
C LYS A 377 1.68 8.48 36.35
N ARG A 378 1.71 7.15 36.56
CA ARG A 378 1.76 6.18 35.46
C ARG A 378 0.39 6.03 34.77
N TRP A 379 -0.68 5.98 35.55
CA TRP A 379 -2.04 5.97 35.04
C TRP A 379 -2.30 7.23 34.22
N ASP A 380 -2.05 8.40 34.80
CA ASP A 380 -2.22 9.70 34.17
C ASP A 380 -1.49 9.76 32.83
N LYS A 381 -0.18 9.46 32.83
CA LYS A 381 0.62 9.42 31.61
C LYS A 381 0.08 8.45 30.55
N ALA A 382 -0.38 7.25 30.95
CA ALA A 382 -0.87 6.24 30.03
C ALA A 382 -2.17 6.69 29.34
N VAL A 383 -3.12 7.23 30.10
CA VAL A 383 -4.43 7.66 29.57
C VAL A 383 -4.29 8.95 28.77
N VAL A 384 -3.64 9.99 29.30
CA VAL A 384 -3.47 11.27 28.59
C VAL A 384 -2.69 11.06 27.29
N SER A 385 -1.53 10.40 27.34
CA SER A 385 -0.72 10.18 26.13
C SER A 385 -1.46 9.33 25.11
N GLY A 386 -2.18 8.28 25.53
CA GLY A 386 -2.91 7.41 24.61
C GLY A 386 -4.08 8.12 23.94
N LEU A 387 -4.86 8.92 24.69
CA LEU A 387 -5.98 9.71 24.14
C LEU A 387 -5.48 10.85 23.24
N GLU A 388 -4.39 11.53 23.60
CA GLU A 388 -3.78 12.56 22.75
C GLU A 388 -3.25 11.98 21.44
N ASN A 389 -2.56 10.84 21.49
CA ASN A 389 -2.10 10.12 20.31
C ASN A 389 -3.28 9.67 19.44
N LEU A 390 -4.35 9.14 20.05
CA LEU A 390 -5.54 8.72 19.34
C LEU A 390 -6.23 9.90 18.64
N ARG A 391 -6.32 11.06 19.30
CA ARG A 391 -6.82 12.31 18.71
C ARG A 391 -6.01 12.72 17.49
N SER A 392 -4.68 12.74 17.60
CA SER A 392 -3.79 13.08 16.48
C SER A 392 -3.90 12.07 15.33
N LEU A 393 -3.93 10.77 15.63
CA LEU A 393 -4.13 9.72 14.62
C LEU A 393 -5.42 9.92 13.81
N VAL A 394 -6.52 10.26 14.48
CA VAL A 394 -7.80 10.47 13.79
C VAL A 394 -7.77 11.75 12.96
N HIS A 395 -7.35 12.88 13.55
CA HIS A 395 -7.44 14.19 12.91
C HIS A 395 -6.36 14.44 11.85
N GLU A 396 -5.13 13.98 12.08
CA GLU A 396 -3.98 14.26 11.21
C GLU A 396 -3.73 13.16 10.17
N ASN A 397 -4.15 11.92 10.43
CA ASN A 397 -3.85 10.76 9.57
C ASN A 397 -5.12 10.15 8.95
N PHE A 398 -6.09 9.73 9.79
CA PHE A 398 -7.23 8.95 9.34
C PHE A 398 -8.20 9.76 8.47
N LEU A 399 -8.75 10.87 8.99
CA LEU A 399 -9.72 11.69 8.26
C LEU A 399 -9.13 12.28 6.95
N PRO A 400 -7.92 12.86 6.92
CA PRO A 400 -7.33 13.36 5.68
C PRO A 400 -7.11 12.27 4.62
N ALA A 401 -6.81 11.02 5.03
CA ALA A 401 -6.69 9.91 4.11
C ALA A 401 -8.05 9.53 3.48
N LEU A 402 -9.14 9.57 4.27
CA LEU A 402 -10.51 9.34 3.77
C LEU A 402 -10.99 10.42 2.81
N GLU A 403 -10.66 11.69 3.07
CA GLU A 403 -10.94 12.81 2.17
C GLU A 403 -10.27 12.61 0.81
N ARG A 404 -8.99 12.21 0.81
CA ARG A 404 -8.24 11.87 -0.42
C ARG A 404 -8.86 10.68 -1.17
N CYS A 405 -9.26 9.63 -0.46
CA CYS A 405 -10.01 8.51 -1.05
C CYS A 405 -11.30 9.00 -1.72
N THR A 406 -12.02 9.92 -1.08
CA THR A 406 -13.27 10.49 -1.62
C THR A 406 -13.02 11.25 -2.93
N ILE A 407 -11.95 12.05 -3.01
CA ILE A 407 -11.57 12.77 -4.24
C ILE A 407 -11.25 11.80 -5.37
N ILE A 408 -10.45 10.77 -5.08
CA ILE A 408 -10.06 9.76 -6.06
C ILE A 408 -11.28 8.97 -6.55
N LEU A 409 -12.12 8.48 -5.64
CA LEU A 409 -13.32 7.73 -5.97
C LEU A 409 -14.35 8.58 -6.72
N SER A 410 -14.45 9.87 -6.42
CA SER A 410 -15.30 10.81 -7.18
C SER A 410 -14.83 10.94 -8.63
N ARG A 411 -13.52 10.96 -8.86
CA ARG A 411 -12.94 10.99 -10.20
C ARG A 411 -13.14 9.66 -10.94
N LEU A 412 -12.93 8.53 -10.27
CA LEU A 412 -13.22 7.20 -10.82
C LEU A 412 -14.71 7.07 -11.17
N ARG A 413 -15.61 7.55 -10.32
CA ARG A 413 -17.05 7.61 -10.61
C ARG A 413 -17.34 8.49 -11.83
N GLY A 414 -16.68 9.62 -11.96
CA GLY A 414 -16.78 10.49 -13.14
C GLY A 414 -16.34 9.78 -14.43
N LEU A 415 -15.28 8.97 -14.37
CA LEU A 415 -14.85 8.12 -15.49
C LEU A 415 -15.89 7.05 -15.82
N ALA A 416 -16.42 6.34 -14.82
CA ALA A 416 -17.48 5.37 -15.04
C ALA A 416 -18.72 5.99 -15.71
N LEU A 417 -19.15 7.19 -15.27
CA LEU A 417 -20.28 7.90 -15.88
C LEU A 417 -20.00 8.34 -17.32
N PHE A 418 -18.78 8.75 -17.63
CA PHE A 418 -18.42 9.19 -18.98
C PHE A 418 -18.38 8.03 -19.98
N TYR A 419 -18.09 6.82 -19.50
CA TYR A 419 -17.93 5.62 -20.31
C TYR A 419 -18.99 4.55 -19.99
N ASP A 420 -20.16 4.94 -19.46
CA ASP A 420 -21.20 4.04 -18.94
C ASP A 420 -21.67 3.00 -19.98
N ASP A 421 -21.55 3.30 -21.28
CA ASP A 421 -21.89 2.41 -22.39
C ASP A 421 -20.77 1.42 -22.79
N ARG A 422 -19.63 1.39 -22.09
CA ARG A 422 -18.48 0.55 -22.46
C ARG A 422 -18.07 -0.43 -21.35
N ASP A 423 -18.13 -1.71 -21.70
CA ASP A 423 -17.70 -2.82 -20.84
C ASP A 423 -16.16 -2.94 -20.69
N ASP A 424 -15.37 -2.09 -21.36
CA ASP A 424 -13.91 -2.22 -21.42
C ASP A 424 -13.18 -1.74 -20.16
N ILE A 425 -13.84 -0.91 -19.33
CA ILE A 425 -13.26 -0.34 -18.10
C ILE A 425 -13.18 -1.36 -16.96
N GLY A 426 -14.14 -2.28 -16.88
CA GLY A 426 -14.20 -3.29 -15.83
C GLY A 426 -14.65 -2.79 -14.46
N TYR A 427 -15.31 -1.62 -14.34
CA TYR A 427 -16.02 -1.23 -13.13
C TYR A 427 -17.22 -0.30 -13.44
N SER A 428 -18.12 -0.17 -12.47
CA SER A 428 -19.40 0.54 -12.62
C SER A 428 -19.58 1.71 -11.65
N VAL A 429 -20.55 2.59 -11.98
CA VAL A 429 -20.98 3.69 -11.11
C VAL A 429 -21.50 3.16 -9.77
N THR A 430 -22.19 2.01 -9.76
CA THR A 430 -22.74 1.42 -8.54
C THR A 430 -21.64 0.94 -7.58
N GLN A 431 -20.59 0.31 -8.11
CA GLN A 431 -19.43 -0.12 -7.33
C GLN A 431 -18.68 1.07 -6.72
N THR A 432 -18.44 2.13 -7.50
CA THR A 432 -17.76 3.34 -6.99
C THR A 432 -18.60 4.12 -5.99
N SER A 433 -19.91 4.22 -6.20
CA SER A 433 -20.85 4.79 -5.23
C SER A 433 -20.88 4.01 -3.92
N ARG A 434 -20.85 2.67 -3.97
CA ARG A 434 -20.76 1.84 -2.76
C ARG A 434 -19.47 2.09 -1.98
N LEU A 435 -18.32 2.25 -2.66
CA LEU A 435 -17.08 2.61 -1.98
C LEU A 435 -17.15 4.00 -1.33
N LEU A 436 -17.73 4.98 -2.01
CA LEU A 436 -17.95 6.32 -1.44
C LEU A 436 -18.81 6.26 -0.17
N ASP A 437 -19.88 5.45 -0.17
CA ASP A 437 -20.73 5.27 1.01
C ASP A 437 -19.95 4.67 2.20
N ILE A 438 -19.06 3.69 1.95
CA ILE A 438 -18.22 3.10 3.01
C ILE A 438 -17.20 4.11 3.54
N ILE A 439 -16.57 4.89 2.66
CA ILE A 439 -15.66 5.97 3.07
C ILE A 439 -16.40 7.03 3.90
N ALA A 440 -17.65 7.36 3.54
CA ALA A 440 -18.49 8.24 4.35
C ALA A 440 -18.82 7.64 5.72
N CYS A 441 -19.08 6.32 5.81
CA CYS A 441 -19.25 5.61 7.08
C CYS A 441 -18.00 5.70 7.96
N LEU A 442 -16.82 5.45 7.38
CA LEU A 442 -15.54 5.60 8.06
C LEU A 442 -15.32 7.04 8.55
N GLY A 443 -15.70 8.04 7.75
CA GLY A 443 -15.65 9.45 8.13
C GLY A 443 -16.55 9.76 9.31
N LEU A 444 -17.81 9.29 9.29
CA LEU A 444 -18.75 9.45 10.40
C LEU A 444 -18.21 8.84 11.70
N VAL A 445 -17.73 7.60 11.63
CA VAL A 445 -17.12 6.90 12.77
C VAL A 445 -15.87 7.65 13.26
N GLY A 446 -15.00 8.11 12.35
CA GLY A 446 -13.83 8.92 12.69
C GLY A 446 -14.19 10.18 13.47
N HIS A 447 -15.20 10.93 13.03
CA HIS A 447 -15.68 12.11 13.76
C HIS A 447 -16.28 11.78 15.12
N LYS A 448 -17.03 10.68 15.24
CA LYS A 448 -17.58 10.23 16.53
C LYS A 448 -16.48 9.80 17.50
N ILE A 449 -15.48 9.05 17.04
CA ILE A 449 -14.29 8.71 17.83
C ILE A 449 -13.60 9.98 18.29
N LEU A 450 -13.37 10.95 17.39
CA LEU A 450 -12.71 12.21 17.74
C LEU A 450 -13.47 12.97 18.83
N SER A 451 -14.79 13.07 18.72
CA SER A 451 -15.64 13.69 19.76
C SER A 451 -15.47 12.96 21.10
N ASN A 452 -15.65 11.64 21.11
CA ASN A 452 -15.57 10.84 22.33
C ASN A 452 -14.18 10.91 22.99
N VAL A 453 -13.11 10.95 22.20
CA VAL A 453 -11.74 11.11 22.72
C VAL A 453 -11.56 12.47 23.39
N MET A 454 -12.03 13.55 22.77
CA MET A 454 -11.92 14.89 23.34
C MET A 454 -12.74 15.01 24.63
N ASP A 455 -13.97 14.50 24.62
CA ASP A 455 -14.85 14.50 25.78
C ASP A 455 -14.20 13.69 26.92
N GLU A 456 -13.72 12.48 26.64
CA GLU A 456 -13.08 11.65 27.66
C GLU A 456 -11.81 12.29 28.23
N LEU A 457 -10.98 12.92 27.38
CA LEU A 457 -9.76 13.58 27.82
C LEU A 457 -10.05 14.74 28.78
N GLU A 458 -11.09 15.52 28.51
CA GLU A 458 -11.53 16.60 29.41
C GLU A 458 -11.97 16.06 30.78
N HIS A 459 -12.82 15.04 30.78
CA HIS A 459 -13.33 14.41 32.01
C HIS A 459 -12.22 13.69 32.78
N PHE A 460 -11.30 13.01 32.09
CA PHE A 460 -10.17 12.33 32.70
C PHE A 460 -9.22 13.31 33.39
N ASN A 461 -8.94 14.47 32.79
CA ASN A 461 -8.06 15.47 33.41
C ASN A 461 -8.64 15.99 34.75
N ALA A 462 -9.95 16.21 34.80
CA ALA A 462 -10.63 16.58 36.04
C ALA A 462 -10.56 15.45 37.08
N PHE A 463 -10.85 14.21 36.67
CA PHE A 463 -10.74 13.02 37.52
C PHE A 463 -9.32 12.78 38.03
N SER A 464 -8.30 12.87 37.17
CA SER A 464 -6.90 12.64 37.52
C SER A 464 -6.41 13.68 38.53
N THR A 465 -6.79 14.95 38.35
CA THR A 465 -6.49 16.03 39.31
C THR A 465 -7.14 15.75 40.67
N TRP A 466 -8.42 15.34 40.67
CA TRP A 466 -9.11 14.95 41.90
C TRP A 466 -8.51 13.72 42.57
N LEU A 467 -8.14 12.70 41.80
CA LEU A 467 -7.56 11.46 42.33
C LEU A 467 -6.19 11.75 42.97
N ARG A 468 -5.36 12.59 42.33
CA ARG A 468 -4.10 13.07 42.91
C ARG A 468 -4.31 13.77 44.25
N PHE A 469 -5.32 14.64 44.31
CA PHE A 469 -5.72 15.35 45.52
C PHE A 469 -6.15 14.38 46.63
N GLN A 470 -6.95 13.36 46.32
CA GLN A 470 -7.36 12.36 47.30
C GLN A 470 -6.18 11.57 47.86
N ILE A 471 -5.20 11.21 47.01
CA ILE A 471 -3.96 10.54 47.47
C ILE A 471 -3.20 11.44 48.45
N ASP A 472 -3.01 12.73 48.14
CA ASP A 472 -2.34 13.67 49.04
C ASP A 472 -3.08 13.87 50.35
N ARG A 473 -4.40 13.99 50.30
CA ARG A 473 -5.25 14.19 51.48
C ARG A 473 -5.20 13.00 52.43
N GLN A 474 -5.26 11.78 51.89
CA GLN A 474 -5.23 10.56 52.71
C GLN A 474 -3.82 10.24 53.24
N ALA A 475 -2.77 10.73 52.57
CA ALA A 475 -1.38 10.56 53.00
C ALA A 475 -0.89 11.67 53.97
N SER A 476 -1.61 12.80 54.06
CA SER A 476 -1.21 14.00 54.81
C SER A 476 -1.54 13.95 56.31
N SER A 477 -0.71 14.61 57.12
CA SER A 477 -0.97 14.87 58.55
C SER A 477 -1.66 16.24 58.74
N SER A 478 -2.22 16.48 59.93
CA SER A 478 -3.23 17.53 60.21
C SER A 478 -2.88 18.99 59.83
N THR A 479 -1.62 19.34 59.61
CA THR A 479 -1.19 20.72 59.27
C THR A 479 -1.18 21.04 57.77
N THR A 480 -1.13 20.04 56.88
CA THR A 480 -1.24 20.24 55.42
C THR A 480 -2.69 20.19 54.93
N ALA A 481 -3.65 19.95 55.84
CA ALA A 481 -5.07 19.84 55.52
C ALA A 481 -5.70 21.18 55.08
N ASP A 482 -5.32 22.30 55.70
CA ASP A 482 -5.94 23.61 55.42
C ASP A 482 -5.66 24.09 53.97
N GLU A 483 -4.42 23.94 53.47
CA GLU A 483 -4.04 24.28 52.08
C GLU A 483 -4.72 23.37 51.04
N LEU A 484 -5.05 22.13 51.43
CA LEU A 484 -5.75 21.18 50.57
C LEU A 484 -7.23 21.57 50.41
N THR A 485 -7.85 22.18 51.42
CA THR A 485 -9.24 22.65 51.37
C THR A 485 -9.48 23.72 50.30
N GLU A 486 -8.53 24.64 50.10
CA GLU A 486 -8.64 25.67 49.04
C GLU A 486 -8.53 25.06 47.64
N LYS A 487 -7.68 24.04 47.47
CA LYS A 487 -7.58 23.30 46.20
C LYS A 487 -8.85 22.51 45.90
N GLU A 488 -9.48 21.93 46.92
CA GLU A 488 -10.73 21.18 46.78
C GLU A 488 -11.86 22.05 46.18
N ALA A 489 -11.95 23.32 46.58
CA ALA A 489 -12.96 24.26 46.07
C ALA A 489 -12.82 24.60 44.58
N THR A 490 -11.67 24.30 43.97
CA THR A 490 -11.41 24.55 42.53
C THR A 490 -11.66 23.33 41.65
N ILE A 491 -11.92 22.15 42.23
CA ILE A 491 -12.13 20.91 41.49
C ILE A 491 -13.55 20.87 40.95
N ASP A 492 -13.69 20.65 39.64
CA ASP A 492 -14.99 20.44 38.99
C ASP A 492 -15.55 19.06 39.36
N THR A 493 -16.31 19.01 40.45
CA THR A 493 -16.94 17.79 40.96
C THR A 493 -17.88 17.16 39.93
N SER A 494 -18.54 17.97 39.09
CA SER A 494 -19.47 17.46 38.07
C SER A 494 -18.75 16.62 37.03
N LYS A 495 -17.59 17.10 36.53
CA LYS A 495 -16.78 16.35 35.56
C LYS A 495 -16.18 15.09 36.18
N VAL A 496 -15.74 15.16 37.44
CA VAL A 496 -15.21 14.00 38.17
C VAL A 496 -16.27 12.90 38.29
N LEU A 497 -17.49 13.24 38.71
CA LEU A 497 -18.60 12.29 38.83
C LEU A 497 -18.96 11.68 37.46
N THR A 498 -19.05 12.53 36.43
CA THR A 498 -19.33 12.08 35.05
C THR A 498 -18.27 11.08 34.56
N TYR A 499 -16.99 11.31 34.86
CA TYR A 499 -15.92 10.37 34.54
C TYR A 499 -16.10 9.03 35.28
N ILE A 500 -16.36 9.08 36.58
CA ILE A 500 -16.53 7.89 37.43
C ILE A 500 -17.69 7.03 36.95
N GLU A 501 -18.80 7.64 36.55
CA GLU A 501 -20.00 6.92 36.09
C GLU A 501 -19.85 6.36 34.68
N ASN A 502 -19.31 7.16 33.75
CA ASN A 502 -19.42 6.86 32.31
C ASN A 502 -18.12 6.38 31.64
N TYR A 503 -16.95 6.61 32.25
CA TYR A 503 -15.65 6.37 31.61
C TYR A 503 -14.69 5.47 32.41
N LEU A 504 -14.92 5.30 33.71
CA LEU A 504 -13.99 4.60 34.60
C LEU A 504 -13.85 3.11 34.26
N THR A 505 -14.96 2.42 34.02
CA THR A 505 -14.97 0.96 33.74
C THR A 505 -15.23 0.61 32.28
N HIS A 506 -15.96 1.47 31.56
CA HIS A 506 -16.30 1.34 30.14
C HIS A 506 -16.02 2.68 29.46
N SER A 507 -15.77 2.68 28.17
CA SER A 507 -15.68 3.92 27.38
C SER A 507 -16.69 3.91 26.25
N PRO A 508 -17.27 5.07 25.90
CA PRO A 508 -17.98 5.23 24.63
C PRO A 508 -17.14 4.87 23.39
N LEU A 509 -15.83 4.72 23.53
CA LEU A 509 -14.92 4.26 22.48
C LEU A 509 -14.96 2.74 22.26
N ASP A 510 -15.42 1.97 23.25
CA ASP A 510 -15.50 0.50 23.20
C ASP A 510 -16.29 0.04 21.97
N VAL A 511 -17.35 0.77 21.64
CA VAL A 511 -18.21 0.64 20.45
C VAL A 511 -17.43 0.51 19.13
N TYR A 512 -16.28 1.14 19.03
CA TYR A 512 -15.52 1.24 17.78
C TYR A 512 -14.31 0.30 17.75
N PHE A 513 -13.83 -0.16 18.92
CA PHE A 513 -12.53 -0.83 19.08
C PHE A 513 -12.57 -2.17 19.82
N ASP A 514 -13.65 -2.48 20.54
CA ASP A 514 -13.81 -3.75 21.26
C ASP A 514 -13.77 -4.95 20.32
N GLN A 515 -13.63 -6.14 20.91
CA GLN A 515 -13.69 -7.39 20.17
C GLN A 515 -15.12 -7.69 19.73
N VAL A 516 -15.27 -7.96 18.43
CA VAL A 516 -16.52 -8.44 17.83
C VAL A 516 -16.44 -9.95 17.67
N SER A 517 -17.53 -10.66 17.95
CA SER A 517 -17.59 -12.11 17.70
C SER A 517 -17.58 -12.40 16.20
N GLU A 518 -17.03 -13.54 15.77
CA GLU A 518 -17.04 -13.93 14.35
C GLU A 518 -18.48 -14.08 13.81
N GLU A 519 -19.41 -14.49 14.68
CA GLU A 519 -20.83 -14.63 14.36
C GLU A 519 -21.48 -13.27 14.05
N ASP A 520 -21.28 -12.27 14.91
CA ASP A 520 -21.77 -10.90 14.69
C ASP A 520 -21.12 -10.27 13.45
N TRP A 521 -19.84 -10.56 13.24
CA TRP A 521 -19.09 -10.09 12.06
C TRP A 521 -19.71 -10.61 10.76
N GLN A 522 -19.95 -11.92 10.69
CA GLN A 522 -20.51 -12.54 9.49
C GLN A 522 -21.96 -12.09 9.24
N ALA A 523 -22.78 -12.00 10.29
CA ALA A 523 -24.17 -11.56 10.19
C ALA A 523 -24.32 -10.11 9.69
N ASP A 524 -23.38 -9.24 10.06
CA ASP A 524 -23.31 -7.87 9.53
C ASP A 524 -22.77 -7.84 8.10
N PHE A 525 -21.76 -8.65 7.78
CA PHE A 525 -21.23 -8.76 6.41
C PHE A 525 -22.30 -9.19 5.41
N ASP A 526 -23.02 -10.27 5.69
CA ASP A 526 -24.05 -10.83 4.82
C ASP A 526 -25.19 -9.82 4.56
N HIS A 527 -25.59 -9.07 5.60
CA HIS A 527 -26.65 -8.07 5.47
C HIS A 527 -26.31 -6.89 4.55
N ILE A 528 -25.02 -6.53 4.51
CA ILE A 528 -24.54 -5.37 3.74
C ILE A 528 -24.24 -5.78 2.30
N GLU A 529 -24.03 -7.08 2.03
CA GLU A 529 -23.86 -7.59 0.67
C GLU A 529 -25.08 -7.35 -0.23
N ASP A 530 -26.28 -7.29 0.34
CA ASP A 530 -27.58 -7.11 -0.33
C ASP A 530 -27.77 -5.76 -1.07
N GLY A 531 -26.77 -4.88 -1.11
CA GLY A 531 -26.76 -3.68 -1.95
C GLY A 531 -27.54 -2.48 -1.39
N VAL A 532 -27.85 -2.50 -0.10
CA VAL A 532 -28.50 -1.38 0.60
C VAL A 532 -27.48 -0.27 0.91
N GLY A 533 -27.92 0.99 0.87
CA GLY A 533 -27.10 2.14 1.29
C GLY A 533 -26.67 1.98 2.76
N ILE A 534 -25.37 2.00 3.01
CA ILE A 534 -24.77 1.59 4.29
C ILE A 534 -24.80 2.73 5.30
N LEU A 535 -24.58 3.95 4.85
CA LEU A 535 -24.51 5.14 5.70
C LEU A 535 -25.81 5.37 6.50
N PRO A 536 -27.02 5.30 5.91
CA PRO A 536 -28.26 5.41 6.67
C PRO A 536 -28.44 4.30 7.71
N ILE A 537 -27.98 3.07 7.40
CA ILE A 537 -28.05 1.95 8.34
C ILE A 537 -27.13 2.23 9.53
N LEU A 538 -25.88 2.59 9.28
CA LEU A 538 -24.92 2.91 10.33
C LEU A 538 -25.42 4.04 11.23
N ASP A 539 -25.89 5.15 10.65
CA ASP A 539 -26.45 6.28 11.42
C ASP A 539 -27.63 5.84 12.31
N ALA A 540 -28.53 5.00 11.77
CA ALA A 540 -29.63 4.45 12.55
C ALA A 540 -29.14 3.50 13.67
N GLN A 541 -28.10 2.69 13.43
CA GLN A 541 -27.53 1.80 14.46
C GLN A 541 -26.84 2.59 15.57
N LEU A 542 -26.07 3.63 15.23
CA LEU A 542 -25.43 4.52 16.21
C LEU A 542 -26.49 5.22 17.09
N LYS A 543 -27.57 5.74 16.50
CA LYS A 543 -28.68 6.34 17.26
C LYS A 543 -29.38 5.34 18.17
N LYS A 544 -29.62 4.10 17.71
CA LYS A 544 -30.20 3.04 18.54
C LYS A 544 -29.32 2.75 19.75
N GLN A 545 -28.01 2.67 19.54
CA GLN A 545 -27.07 2.41 20.61
C GLN A 545 -27.00 3.57 21.61
N GLU A 546 -26.95 4.82 21.14
CA GLU A 546 -27.02 6.01 22.00
C GLU A 546 -28.30 6.03 22.84
N SER A 547 -29.40 5.43 22.34
CA SER A 547 -30.66 5.25 23.08
C SER A 547 -30.74 4.00 23.96
N GLY A 548 -29.67 3.20 24.07
CA GLY A 548 -29.62 1.97 24.86
C GLY A 548 -30.37 0.77 24.24
N GLN A 549 -30.69 0.83 22.94
CA GLN A 549 -31.36 -0.25 22.22
C GLN A 549 -30.36 -1.25 21.63
N GLY A 550 -30.79 -2.50 21.45
CA GLY A 550 -30.01 -3.52 20.74
C GLY A 550 -29.66 -3.05 19.32
N SER A 551 -28.36 -2.98 19.04
CA SER A 551 -27.80 -2.54 17.75
C SER A 551 -26.86 -3.60 17.19
N ARG A 552 -26.64 -3.54 15.88
CA ARG A 552 -25.63 -4.35 15.19
C ARG A 552 -24.25 -3.90 15.66
N LYS A 553 -23.44 -4.85 16.14
CA LYS A 553 -22.15 -4.55 16.75
C LYS A 553 -21.10 -4.27 15.69
N ALA A 554 -20.85 -5.19 14.76
CA ALA A 554 -19.70 -5.14 13.85
C ALA A 554 -19.68 -3.89 12.96
N LEU A 555 -20.84 -3.46 12.44
CA LEU A 555 -20.96 -2.33 11.52
C LEU A 555 -20.39 -1.01 12.05
N GLN A 556 -20.35 -0.83 13.37
CA GLN A 556 -19.83 0.38 14.02
C GLN A 556 -18.30 0.35 14.14
N HIS A 557 -17.67 -0.83 14.09
CA HIS A 557 -16.23 -0.97 14.30
C HIS A 557 -15.42 -0.46 13.10
N VAL A 558 -14.34 0.26 13.40
CA VAL A 558 -13.43 0.78 12.38
C VAL A 558 -12.79 -0.37 11.60
N ASP A 559 -12.38 -1.44 12.29
CA ASP A 559 -11.72 -2.59 11.65
C ASP A 559 -12.65 -3.28 10.63
N PHE A 560 -13.93 -3.43 10.97
CA PHE A 560 -14.95 -3.98 10.07
C PHE A 560 -15.08 -3.13 8.81
N LEU A 561 -15.29 -1.82 8.96
CA LEU A 561 -15.45 -0.92 7.83
C LEU A 561 -14.19 -0.82 6.96
N VAL A 562 -13.00 -0.84 7.56
CA VAL A 562 -11.72 -0.85 6.83
C VAL A 562 -11.51 -2.18 6.08
N SER A 563 -11.82 -3.31 6.69
CA SER A 563 -11.79 -4.63 6.03
C SER A 563 -12.77 -4.68 4.85
N TYR A 564 -13.95 -4.11 5.05
CA TYR A 564 -15.01 -4.08 4.07
C TYR A 564 -14.70 -3.19 2.86
N VAL A 565 -14.18 -1.97 3.07
CA VAL A 565 -13.72 -1.10 1.96
C VAL A 565 -12.55 -1.73 1.19
N THR A 566 -11.64 -2.42 1.89
CA THR A 566 -10.51 -3.13 1.27
C THR A 566 -11.01 -4.28 0.40
N THR A 567 -11.99 -5.05 0.89
CA THR A 567 -12.60 -6.16 0.14
C THR A 567 -13.35 -5.65 -1.09
N CYS A 568 -14.18 -4.62 -0.94
CA CYS A 568 -14.92 -4.03 -2.05
C CYS A 568 -13.98 -3.42 -3.10
N SER A 569 -12.92 -2.73 -2.67
CA SER A 569 -11.91 -2.16 -3.58
C SER A 569 -11.14 -3.23 -4.32
N SER A 570 -10.79 -4.33 -3.64
CA SER A 570 -10.13 -5.49 -4.26
C SER A 570 -10.99 -6.16 -5.34
N ARG A 571 -12.32 -6.21 -5.15
CA ARG A 571 -13.25 -6.67 -6.20
C ARG A 571 -13.20 -5.76 -7.43
N ILE A 572 -13.26 -4.44 -7.24
CA ILE A 572 -13.11 -3.49 -8.36
C ILE A 572 -11.76 -3.67 -9.08
N PHE A 573 -10.66 -3.78 -8.34
CA PHE A 573 -9.34 -4.01 -8.96
C PHE A 573 -9.30 -5.31 -9.76
N LYS A 574 -9.93 -6.37 -9.24
CA LYS A 574 -10.03 -7.66 -9.93
C LYS A 574 -10.87 -7.57 -11.20
N ASP A 575 -12.01 -6.88 -11.17
CA ASP A 575 -12.88 -6.73 -12.34
C ASP A 575 -12.18 -5.94 -13.47
N ILE A 576 -11.45 -4.87 -13.11
CA ILE A 576 -10.59 -4.11 -14.03
C ILE A 576 -9.47 -4.99 -14.61
N ALA A 577 -8.82 -5.78 -13.75
CA ALA A 577 -7.78 -6.73 -14.16
C ALA A 577 -8.34 -7.79 -15.10
N GLU A 578 -9.53 -8.32 -14.86
CA GLU A 578 -10.19 -9.30 -15.75
C GLU A 578 -10.56 -8.70 -17.10
N ALA A 579 -11.08 -7.47 -17.15
CA ALA A 579 -11.40 -6.77 -18.39
C ALA A 579 -10.14 -6.56 -19.25
N THR A 580 -9.07 -6.04 -18.63
CA THR A 580 -7.77 -5.84 -19.29
C THR A 580 -7.09 -7.16 -19.69
N LYS A 581 -7.15 -8.19 -18.84
CA LYS A 581 -6.59 -9.53 -19.13
C LYS A 581 -7.15 -10.14 -20.41
N ARG A 582 -8.45 -9.95 -20.69
CA ARG A 582 -9.10 -10.46 -21.92
C ARG A 582 -8.53 -9.86 -23.20
N SER A 583 -7.89 -8.69 -23.12
CA SER A 583 -7.32 -8.01 -24.28
C SER A 583 -5.88 -8.46 -24.61
N VAL A 584 -5.20 -9.15 -23.69
CA VAL A 584 -3.82 -9.63 -23.87
C VAL A 584 -3.77 -10.73 -24.93
N ARG A 585 -2.84 -10.60 -25.89
CA ARG A 585 -2.71 -11.55 -27.01
C ARG A 585 -1.31 -12.14 -27.06
N PHE A 586 -1.22 -13.46 -27.22
CA PHE A 586 0.03 -14.14 -27.54
C PHE A 586 0.04 -14.51 -29.02
N GLY A 587 1.09 -14.11 -29.73
CA GLY A 587 1.33 -14.54 -31.09
C GLY A 587 1.91 -15.96 -31.15
N LYS A 588 2.13 -16.44 -32.38
CA LYS A 588 2.64 -17.79 -32.61
C LYS A 588 4.09 -17.92 -32.14
N ALA A 589 4.39 -18.95 -31.36
CA ALA A 589 5.74 -19.28 -30.95
C ALA A 589 6.62 -19.65 -32.16
N VAL A 590 7.77 -18.99 -32.28
CA VAL A 590 8.78 -19.23 -33.33
C VAL A 590 9.96 -19.98 -32.71
N LYS A 591 10.20 -21.21 -33.17
CA LYS A 591 11.34 -22.03 -32.73
C LYS A 591 12.62 -21.54 -33.40
N LEU A 592 13.61 -21.16 -32.59
CA LEU A 592 14.93 -20.71 -33.02
C LEU A 592 15.97 -21.77 -32.64
N SER A 593 16.78 -22.22 -33.60
CA SER A 593 17.92 -23.10 -33.34
C SER A 593 19.06 -22.81 -34.31
N ILE A 594 20.29 -22.94 -33.82
CA ILE A 594 21.51 -22.86 -34.62
C ILE A 594 22.14 -24.23 -34.89
N GLY A 595 21.46 -25.33 -34.48
CA GLY A 595 21.94 -26.71 -34.62
C GLY A 595 23.03 -27.10 -33.61
N GLN A 596 23.32 -26.24 -32.63
CA GLN A 596 24.25 -26.44 -31.53
C GLN A 596 23.69 -25.77 -30.27
N PRO A 597 24.14 -26.16 -29.06
CA PRO A 597 23.77 -25.50 -27.82
C PRO A 597 24.07 -24.00 -27.86
N ILE A 598 23.08 -23.19 -27.49
CA ILE A 598 23.14 -21.73 -27.54
C ILE A 598 23.81 -21.21 -26.28
N ALA A 599 25.01 -20.65 -26.41
CA ALA A 599 25.80 -20.15 -25.29
C ALA A 599 25.51 -18.68 -24.95
N LEU A 600 25.20 -17.87 -25.95
CA LEU A 600 24.85 -16.46 -25.79
C LEU A 600 23.63 -16.14 -26.66
N MET A 601 22.74 -15.32 -26.11
CA MET A 601 21.58 -14.79 -26.82
C MET A 601 21.34 -13.33 -26.44
N ASP A 602 20.80 -12.57 -27.38
CA ASP A 602 20.30 -11.22 -27.15
C ASP A 602 19.06 -10.99 -28.03
N THR A 603 18.06 -10.28 -27.52
CA THR A 603 16.82 -10.00 -28.24
C THR A 603 16.47 -8.52 -28.09
N LEU A 604 16.21 -7.87 -29.22
CA LEU A 604 15.87 -6.45 -29.28
C LEU A 604 14.64 -6.24 -30.15
N ILE A 605 13.82 -5.26 -29.77
CA ILE A 605 12.71 -4.79 -30.60
C ILE A 605 13.05 -3.41 -31.15
N CYS A 606 12.94 -3.23 -32.45
CA CYS A 606 13.15 -1.94 -33.11
C CYS A 606 11.84 -1.44 -33.73
N HIS A 607 11.53 -0.16 -33.52
CA HIS A 607 10.45 0.53 -34.22
C HIS A 607 10.87 0.87 -35.66
N THR A 608 9.98 0.65 -36.62
CA THR A 608 10.27 0.94 -38.05
C THR A 608 9.43 2.10 -38.58
N SER A 609 8.10 1.97 -38.55
CA SER A 609 7.15 3.03 -38.94
C SER A 609 5.74 2.72 -38.40
N GLY A 610 4.96 3.74 -38.05
CA GLY A 610 3.62 3.55 -37.47
C GLY A 610 3.63 2.67 -36.21
N ASN A 611 2.75 1.66 -36.14
CA ASN A 611 2.75 0.65 -35.08
C ASN A 611 3.53 -0.63 -35.46
N ALA A 612 4.36 -0.60 -36.51
CA ALA A 612 5.13 -1.76 -36.95
C ALA A 612 6.51 -1.81 -36.27
N GLY A 613 6.83 -2.98 -35.73
CA GLY A 613 8.12 -3.28 -35.10
C GLY A 613 8.77 -4.52 -35.70
N ARG A 614 10.09 -4.62 -35.58
CA ARG A 614 10.86 -5.82 -35.92
C ARG A 614 11.56 -6.35 -34.67
N ILE A 615 11.53 -7.67 -34.50
CA ILE A 615 12.25 -8.35 -33.43
C ILE A 615 13.53 -8.94 -34.03
N TYR A 616 14.66 -8.56 -33.46
CA TYR A 616 15.98 -9.07 -33.80
C TYR A 616 16.47 -9.96 -32.67
N THR A 617 16.83 -11.20 -32.98
CA THR A 617 17.43 -12.13 -32.01
C THR A 617 18.78 -12.59 -32.52
N ALA A 618 19.83 -12.33 -31.75
CA ALA A 618 21.19 -12.80 -32.01
C ALA A 618 21.46 -14.07 -31.19
N LEU A 619 22.02 -15.11 -31.82
CA LEU A 619 22.34 -16.40 -31.19
C LEU A 619 23.79 -16.79 -31.50
N ALA A 620 24.52 -17.28 -30.49
CA ALA A 620 25.87 -17.80 -30.65
C ALA A 620 26.09 -19.10 -29.87
N SER A 621 26.88 -20.01 -30.42
CA SER A 621 27.35 -21.23 -29.73
C SER A 621 28.81 -21.07 -29.31
N LYS A 622 29.29 -21.93 -28.41
CA LYS A 622 30.71 -22.00 -28.00
C LYS A 622 31.66 -22.49 -29.10
N SER A 623 31.17 -22.81 -30.31
CA SER A 623 32.04 -23.37 -31.35
C SER A 623 33.06 -22.34 -31.86
N TYR A 624 34.33 -22.75 -31.88
CA TYR A 624 35.46 -22.05 -32.51
C TYR A 624 35.27 -21.94 -34.04
N SER A 625 34.34 -21.12 -34.54
CA SER A 625 34.46 -20.50 -35.87
C SER A 625 33.46 -19.35 -36.07
N ASN A 626 33.99 -18.23 -36.54
CA ASN A 626 33.32 -16.97 -36.90
C ASN A 626 32.21 -17.11 -37.97
N LYS A 627 31.02 -17.62 -37.64
CA LYS A 627 29.82 -17.44 -38.46
C LYS A 627 28.57 -17.25 -37.60
N GLY A 628 28.32 -16.02 -37.15
CA GLY A 628 27.02 -15.63 -36.61
C GLY A 628 25.93 -15.74 -37.68
N LYS A 629 24.83 -16.43 -37.37
CA LYS A 629 23.60 -16.39 -38.17
C LYS A 629 22.65 -15.41 -37.50
N HIS A 630 22.09 -14.47 -38.27
CA HIS A 630 21.09 -13.52 -37.82
C HIS A 630 19.70 -13.91 -38.37
N PRO A 631 18.85 -14.62 -37.62
CA PRO A 631 17.45 -14.77 -38.00
C PRO A 631 16.69 -13.45 -37.74
N ALA A 632 15.96 -12.96 -38.75
CA ALA A 632 15.04 -11.83 -38.63
C ALA A 632 13.59 -12.34 -38.77
N VAL A 633 12.68 -11.84 -37.92
CA VAL A 633 11.24 -12.13 -38.00
C VAL A 633 10.49 -10.82 -38.27
N ASP A 634 9.82 -10.73 -39.42
CA ASP A 634 8.97 -9.60 -39.79
C ASP A 634 7.57 -9.76 -39.17
N MET A 635 7.04 -8.69 -38.58
CA MET A 635 5.68 -8.63 -38.02
C MET A 635 4.79 -7.81 -38.96
N ASP A 636 3.90 -8.46 -39.69
CA ASP A 636 2.78 -7.80 -40.37
C ASP A 636 1.53 -7.89 -39.49
N ASN A 637 0.99 -6.75 -39.07
CA ASN A 637 -0.29 -6.68 -38.37
C ASN A 637 -1.44 -7.02 -39.34
N LYS A 638 -2.25 -8.02 -38.99
CA LYS A 638 -3.62 -8.19 -39.49
C LYS A 638 -4.61 -8.06 -38.35
#